data_AF-A0A2V7J4H9-F1
#
_entry.id   AF-A0A2V7J4H9-F1
#
_cell.length_a   1.000
_cell.length_b   1.000
_cell.length_c   1.000
_cell.angle_alpha   90.00
_cell.angle_beta   90.00
_cell.angle_gamma   90.00
#
_symmetry.space_group_name_H-M   'P 1'
#
loop_
_entity.id
_entity.type
_entity.pdbx_description
1 polymer ?
#
loop_
_entity_poly.entity_id
_entity_poly.type
_entity_poly.pdbx_seq_one_letter_code
_entity_poly.pdbx_strand_id
1 'polypeptide(L)'
;MTWIRTTWGLALTALIQSTAISSVPAQAIPKPDYVTYLPRETPLPVQSTAGSRQFHLFGDSTSSSYRDEAPRDGIDDARAEWLRALAVRFAPWLVRNSIDFPMDFRRFVEAGDWSTLFIDAVDLSQAHPRLVGTETIEFERLADRPCSGLTARASETVDTTTDCRLLQLVERFAAEPAPAQRAPRPDLDLRYYMYFDFPGEDPASWNREFEGSVHGAIARKYVGYAKTFVHPFVHDVSGGSAEAAQHELVLQYWFFYPYNDAGNTHEGDWEHINVVVTPRKQGRAPLTTAMMESLLRELRQADDFVIRRVEYYFHHWVFTADYLTPDVYAPRAEWERELERLKEERVGEREIWRQIRRQAYLDDAETQLNQHPIVFIGGDNRGLQQLISASTSTRLGRGSHGSYPFPGLYKDVGPQHTGELVSTPWEVFRRAPDSAAAETNTVVRFDNPERLELLPDWERVLPLVRTDPGVRRRWAWLVLPIRFGYPATRSSFAGIVRYAETGNTSVVAPAYNSGWNRVGAAAGYDSYIPHRLSSFFPASQQDNYRTGWGFLNLTIPTLVTLPPFDIVYRLLTAPVRAAGHHNYPAFFGSEYVPFRFIGVTMGVSSFKIPDAFLNVAGFPETASPFLEKVLALVPAPDSVTIDVINPTTDRVSPRYGRRFTSENTIRHSNGAVRADVTVSTLPGRFPLTLNIDMWEYTGSVRYNIATGALQPFVRGGYGLSWYRVTDARFNGELLGNGKTRWVRRPGLFHNLLPNTMHIGGGLEFIPIRGVGGIDVGFRGDFTIYSHRLGLKAENTLLAQDVHVTRLHVGIGTVLSF
;
A
#
# COMPACT_ATOMS: atom_id res chain seq x y z
N MET A 1 -39.34 30.83 6.73
CA MET A 1 -38.71 29.59 6.23
C MET A 1 -38.97 29.38 4.72
N THR A 2 -38.94 30.44 3.91
CA THR A 2 -39.38 30.41 2.50
C THR A 2 -38.58 31.38 1.60
N TRP A 3 -37.35 31.72 2.01
CA TRP A 3 -36.45 32.61 1.26
C TRP A 3 -35.01 32.07 1.12
N ILE A 4 -34.73 30.85 1.64
CA ILE A 4 -33.41 30.19 1.57
C ILE A 4 -33.39 29.05 0.51
N ARG A 5 -34.52 28.75 -0.14
CA ARG A 5 -34.63 27.67 -1.13
C ARG A 5 -34.40 28.07 -2.59
N THR A 6 -34.41 29.36 -2.91
CA THR A 6 -34.37 29.84 -4.32
C THR A 6 -32.98 30.29 -4.79
N THR A 7 -32.03 30.56 -3.89
CA THR A 7 -30.68 31.01 -4.24
C THR A 7 -29.67 29.88 -4.49
N TRP A 8 -29.96 28.65 -4.04
CA TRP A 8 -29.12 27.48 -4.31
C TRP A 8 -29.48 26.72 -5.60
N GLY A 9 -30.68 26.96 -6.15
CA GLY A 9 -31.15 26.28 -7.37
C GLY A 9 -30.65 26.87 -8.68
N LEU A 10 -30.29 28.16 -8.71
CA LEU A 10 -29.89 28.86 -9.95
C LEU A 10 -28.38 28.94 -10.16
N ALA A 11 -27.57 28.83 -9.09
CA ALA A 11 -26.11 28.73 -9.20
C ALA A 11 -25.64 27.36 -9.69
N LEU A 12 -26.44 26.30 -9.47
CA LEU A 12 -26.09 24.94 -9.89
C LEU A 12 -26.37 24.69 -11.38
N THR A 13 -27.38 25.34 -11.95
CA THR A 13 -27.75 25.17 -13.37
C THR A 13 -26.90 26.01 -14.31
N ALA A 14 -26.41 27.17 -13.84
CA ALA A 14 -25.51 28.02 -14.62
C ALA A 14 -24.05 27.51 -14.65
N LEU A 15 -23.66 26.62 -13.74
CA LEU A 15 -22.34 25.96 -13.76
C LEU A 15 -22.30 24.70 -14.66
N ILE A 16 -23.47 24.22 -15.13
CA ILE A 16 -23.58 22.97 -15.90
C ILE A 16 -23.64 23.23 -17.42
N GLN A 17 -23.76 24.47 -17.89
CA GLN A 17 -23.90 24.79 -19.33
C GLN A 17 -22.68 25.45 -20.02
N SER A 18 -21.49 25.44 -19.41
CA SER A 18 -20.26 25.93 -20.07
C SER A 18 -19.25 24.83 -20.45
N THR A 19 -19.70 23.58 -20.65
CA THR A 19 -18.88 22.55 -21.31
C THR A 19 -19.20 22.50 -22.80
N ALA A 20 -18.88 23.60 -23.48
CA ALA A 20 -18.68 23.56 -24.92
C ALA A 20 -17.37 22.82 -25.18
N ILE A 21 -17.50 21.58 -25.66
CA ILE A 21 -16.44 20.73 -26.18
C ILE A 21 -15.84 21.44 -27.40
N SER A 22 -14.57 21.84 -27.31
CA SER A 22 -13.59 21.83 -28.42
C SER A 22 -12.24 22.40 -27.96
N SER A 23 -11.37 21.52 -27.48
CA SER A 23 -9.97 21.39 -27.90
C SER A 23 -9.44 20.11 -27.27
N VAL A 24 -8.71 19.29 -28.03
CA VAL A 24 -7.84 18.27 -27.43
C VAL A 24 -6.90 19.05 -26.52
N PRO A 25 -6.92 18.88 -25.18
CA PRO A 25 -5.97 19.58 -24.35
C PRO A 25 -4.59 18.97 -24.57
N ALA A 26 -3.57 19.81 -24.43
CA ALA A 26 -2.19 19.39 -24.36
C ALA A 26 -1.91 18.76 -22.99
N GLN A 27 -0.94 17.84 -22.97
CA GLN A 27 -0.37 17.24 -21.76
C GLN A 27 -0.31 18.22 -20.59
N ALA A 28 -0.88 17.82 -19.46
CA ALA A 28 -1.14 18.72 -18.33
C ALA A 28 0.14 19.26 -17.65
N ILE A 29 1.29 18.63 -17.91
CA ILE A 29 2.63 19.16 -17.65
C ILE A 29 3.25 19.44 -19.02
N PRO A 30 3.48 20.71 -19.41
CA PRO A 30 3.96 21.04 -20.75
C PRO A 30 5.46 20.76 -20.90
N LYS A 31 5.94 20.70 -22.15
CA LYS A 31 7.37 20.75 -22.45
C LYS A 31 7.93 22.14 -22.15
N PRO A 32 9.15 22.28 -21.58
CA PRO A 32 10.05 21.22 -21.08
C PRO A 32 9.85 20.91 -19.58
N ASP A 33 8.80 21.40 -18.92
CA ASP A 33 8.67 21.38 -17.46
C ASP A 33 8.70 19.97 -16.84
N TYR A 34 8.30 18.95 -17.61
CA TYR A 34 8.37 17.55 -17.18
C TYR A 34 9.78 17.12 -16.72
N VAL A 35 10.85 17.72 -17.25
CA VAL A 35 12.23 17.33 -16.88
C VAL A 35 12.55 17.69 -15.43
N THR A 36 11.78 18.59 -14.82
CA THR A 36 11.91 18.92 -13.39
C THR A 36 11.38 17.82 -12.48
N TYR A 37 10.72 16.80 -13.03
CA TYR A 37 10.25 15.60 -12.34
C TYR A 37 11.16 14.40 -12.58
N LEU A 38 12.04 14.47 -13.59
CA LEU A 38 12.94 13.37 -13.96
C LEU A 38 14.26 13.45 -13.18
N PRO A 39 14.86 12.30 -12.79
CA PRO A 39 16.24 12.27 -12.33
C PRO A 39 17.20 12.87 -13.38
N ARG A 40 18.26 13.54 -12.92
CA ARG A 40 19.26 14.16 -13.81
C ARG A 40 20.19 13.15 -14.49
N GLU A 41 20.30 11.96 -13.93
CA GLU A 41 21.15 10.89 -14.43
C GLU A 41 20.50 10.21 -15.63
N THR A 42 21.29 9.97 -16.68
CA THR A 42 20.83 9.17 -17.81
C THR A 42 20.97 7.69 -17.46
N PRO A 43 19.88 6.90 -17.50
CA PRO A 43 19.96 5.48 -17.19
C PRO A 43 20.84 4.78 -18.25
N LEU A 44 21.67 3.86 -17.79
CA LEU A 44 22.45 2.97 -18.64
C LEU A 44 21.79 1.59 -18.64
N PRO A 45 21.86 0.83 -19.75
CA PRO A 45 21.30 -0.50 -19.78
C PRO A 45 22.11 -1.42 -18.86
N VAL A 46 21.42 -2.30 -18.14
CA VAL A 46 22.03 -3.30 -17.29
C VAL A 46 22.63 -4.40 -18.16
N GLN A 47 23.89 -4.70 -17.93
CA GLN A 47 24.65 -5.68 -18.70
C GLN A 47 24.17 -7.11 -18.41
N SER A 48 24.43 -8.01 -19.35
CA SER A 48 24.36 -9.46 -19.19
C SER A 48 25.09 -9.93 -17.92
N THR A 49 24.61 -10.98 -17.28
CA THR A 49 25.29 -11.58 -16.13
C THR A 49 26.60 -12.27 -16.54
N ALA A 50 27.51 -12.50 -15.59
CA ALA A 50 28.73 -13.25 -15.87
C ALA A 50 28.41 -14.69 -16.27
N GLY A 51 27.49 -15.35 -15.56
CA GLY A 51 26.96 -16.67 -15.92
C GLY A 51 26.38 -16.73 -17.35
N SER A 52 25.50 -15.79 -17.75
CA SER A 52 24.89 -15.82 -19.09
C SER A 52 25.94 -15.74 -20.21
N ARG A 53 26.97 -14.91 -20.02
CA ARG A 53 28.11 -14.82 -20.94
C ARG A 53 28.97 -16.08 -20.93
N GLN A 54 29.33 -16.58 -19.74
CA GLN A 54 30.18 -17.76 -19.58
C GLN A 54 29.60 -18.98 -20.29
N PHE A 55 28.29 -19.20 -20.17
CA PHE A 55 27.64 -20.39 -20.71
C PHE A 55 27.07 -20.19 -22.12
N HIS A 56 27.27 -19.03 -22.73
CA HIS A 56 26.68 -18.68 -24.01
C HIS A 56 25.17 -19.02 -24.04
N LEU A 57 24.42 -18.47 -23.07
CA LEU A 57 23.00 -18.83 -22.87
C LEU A 57 22.18 -18.73 -24.16
N PHE A 58 22.43 -17.67 -24.94
CA PHE A 58 21.78 -17.42 -26.24
C PHE A 58 22.51 -18.03 -27.45
N GLY A 59 23.50 -18.88 -27.22
CA GLY A 59 24.32 -19.49 -28.26
C GLY A 59 25.69 -18.83 -28.43
N ASP A 60 26.68 -19.65 -28.80
CA ASP A 60 28.03 -19.19 -29.10
C ASP A 60 28.12 -18.76 -30.57
N SER A 61 28.10 -17.45 -30.82
CA SER A 61 28.19 -16.87 -32.16
C SER A 61 29.51 -17.15 -32.88
N THR A 62 30.52 -17.68 -32.19
CA THR A 62 31.79 -18.11 -32.81
C THR A 62 31.76 -19.58 -33.26
N SER A 63 30.77 -20.35 -32.81
CA SER A 63 30.59 -21.74 -33.20
C SER A 63 30.07 -21.86 -34.65
N SER A 64 30.56 -22.85 -35.39
CA SER A 64 30.06 -23.18 -36.72
C SER A 64 28.62 -23.72 -36.73
N SER A 65 28.13 -24.18 -35.58
CA SER A 65 26.77 -24.67 -35.39
C SER A 65 25.74 -23.57 -35.12
N TYR A 66 26.18 -22.33 -34.83
CA TYR A 66 25.28 -21.23 -34.51
C TYR A 66 24.40 -20.86 -35.71
N ARG A 67 23.09 -20.78 -35.49
CA ARG A 67 22.10 -20.34 -36.50
C ARG A 67 21.11 -19.39 -35.85
N ASP A 68 20.86 -18.24 -36.47
CA ASP A 68 20.01 -17.16 -35.95
C ASP A 68 19.27 -16.55 -37.14
N GLU A 69 18.21 -17.25 -37.56
CA GLU A 69 17.51 -16.97 -38.82
C GLU A 69 16.00 -16.75 -38.61
N ALA A 70 15.37 -17.41 -37.63
CA ALA A 70 13.91 -17.51 -37.55
C ALA A 70 13.33 -17.37 -36.12
N PRO A 71 13.20 -16.14 -35.58
CA PRO A 71 13.59 -14.87 -36.18
C PRO A 71 15.05 -14.52 -35.92
N ARG A 72 15.59 -13.60 -36.72
CA ARG A 72 16.90 -13.01 -36.44
C ARG A 72 16.83 -12.09 -35.22
N ASP A 73 17.24 -12.59 -34.06
CA ASP A 73 17.10 -11.92 -32.76
C ASP A 73 18.34 -12.05 -31.86
N GLY A 74 19.43 -12.63 -32.35
CA GLY A 74 20.67 -12.77 -31.57
C GLY A 74 20.69 -14.02 -30.67
N ILE A 75 19.67 -14.88 -30.78
CA ILE A 75 19.56 -16.16 -30.11
C ILE A 75 19.75 -17.27 -31.15
N ASP A 76 20.54 -18.27 -30.82
CA ASP A 76 20.65 -19.47 -31.64
C ASP A 76 19.28 -20.18 -31.73
N ASP A 77 18.84 -20.59 -32.92
CA ASP A 77 17.48 -21.11 -33.16
C ASP A 77 17.17 -22.34 -32.28
N ALA A 78 18.14 -23.24 -32.07
CA ALA A 78 17.97 -24.40 -31.19
C ALA A 78 17.92 -23.98 -29.71
N ARG A 79 18.68 -22.96 -29.30
CA ARG A 79 18.54 -22.32 -27.99
C ARG A 79 17.16 -21.69 -27.81
N ALA A 80 16.69 -20.97 -28.82
CA ALA A 80 15.41 -20.28 -28.79
C ALA A 80 14.26 -21.25 -28.62
N GLU A 81 14.25 -22.38 -29.34
CA GLU A 81 13.24 -23.43 -29.19
C GLU A 81 13.19 -23.98 -27.76
N TRP A 82 14.36 -24.32 -27.20
CA TRP A 82 14.46 -24.86 -25.85
C TRP A 82 14.07 -23.84 -24.76
N LEU A 83 14.58 -22.60 -24.85
CA LEU A 83 14.23 -21.52 -23.92
C LEU A 83 12.74 -21.19 -23.99
N ARG A 84 12.15 -21.19 -25.18
CA ARG A 84 10.71 -20.97 -25.37
C ARG A 84 9.88 -22.11 -24.76
N ALA A 85 10.31 -23.36 -24.89
CA ALA A 85 9.62 -24.49 -24.26
C ALA A 85 9.62 -24.38 -22.73
N LEU A 86 10.75 -24.00 -22.12
CA LEU A 86 10.81 -23.69 -20.69
C LEU A 86 9.91 -22.51 -20.34
N ALA A 87 9.97 -21.43 -21.11
CA ALA A 87 9.21 -20.23 -20.83
C ALA A 87 7.69 -20.45 -20.90
N VAL A 88 7.20 -21.28 -21.83
CA VAL A 88 5.79 -21.66 -21.92
C VAL A 88 5.38 -22.53 -20.74
N ARG A 89 6.21 -23.51 -20.37
CA ARG A 89 5.95 -24.41 -19.22
C ARG A 89 5.79 -23.64 -17.91
N PHE A 90 6.64 -22.64 -17.69
CA PHE A 90 6.67 -21.86 -16.45
C PHE A 90 6.00 -20.48 -16.59
N ALA A 91 5.24 -20.27 -17.68
CA ALA A 91 4.55 -19.01 -17.92
C ALA A 91 3.54 -18.74 -16.80
N PRO A 92 3.44 -17.49 -16.32
CA PRO A 92 2.56 -17.15 -15.21
C PRO A 92 1.08 -17.17 -15.61
N TRP A 93 0.24 -17.46 -14.63
CA TRP A 93 -1.21 -17.24 -14.70
C TRP A 93 -1.55 -16.00 -13.89
N LEU A 94 -1.99 -14.95 -14.58
CA LEU A 94 -2.29 -13.67 -13.96
C LEU A 94 -3.77 -13.61 -13.55
N VAL A 95 -4.02 -13.41 -12.27
CA VAL A 95 -5.33 -13.25 -11.66
C VAL A 95 -5.61 -11.76 -11.50
N ARG A 96 -6.60 -11.26 -12.25
CA ARG A 96 -6.89 -9.83 -12.33
C ARG A 96 -7.63 -9.34 -11.08
N ASN A 97 -7.10 -8.28 -10.45
CA ASN A 97 -7.82 -7.50 -9.43
C ASN A 97 -8.52 -6.26 -10.04
N SER A 98 -8.04 -5.76 -11.17
CA SER A 98 -8.64 -4.67 -11.96
C SER A 98 -9.06 -5.15 -13.36
N ILE A 99 -9.43 -4.21 -14.24
CA ILE A 99 -9.70 -4.51 -15.65
C ILE A 99 -8.42 -4.72 -16.47
N ASP A 100 -7.24 -4.46 -15.91
CA ASP A 100 -5.99 -4.43 -16.66
C ASP A 100 -5.41 -5.82 -16.86
N PHE A 101 -4.57 -5.95 -17.87
CA PHE A 101 -3.70 -7.09 -18.12
C PHE A 101 -2.49 -6.62 -18.95
N PRO A 102 -1.36 -7.35 -18.94
CA PRO A 102 -0.19 -6.98 -19.70
C PRO A 102 -0.43 -7.01 -21.21
N MET A 103 0.00 -5.97 -21.92
CA MET A 103 -0.28 -5.78 -23.35
C MET A 103 0.98 -5.78 -24.23
N ASP A 104 0.82 -6.11 -25.51
CA ASP A 104 1.85 -5.92 -26.52
C ASP A 104 1.94 -4.42 -26.88
N PHE A 105 2.92 -3.72 -26.31
CA PHE A 105 3.13 -2.31 -26.61
C PHE A 105 3.30 -2.05 -28.12
N ARG A 106 3.81 -3.02 -28.90
CA ARG A 106 4.03 -2.84 -30.34
C ARG A 106 2.74 -2.68 -31.11
N ARG A 107 1.63 -3.23 -30.62
CA ARG A 107 0.33 -3.00 -31.24
C ARG A 107 -0.11 -1.54 -31.18
N PHE A 108 0.39 -0.78 -30.21
CA PHE A 108 0.17 0.66 -30.14
C PHE A 108 1.09 1.42 -31.11
N VAL A 109 2.37 1.06 -31.18
CA VAL A 109 3.39 1.84 -31.91
C VAL A 109 3.62 1.39 -33.37
N GLU A 110 3.22 0.18 -33.76
CA GLU A 110 3.41 -0.35 -35.12
C GLU A 110 2.14 -0.30 -35.99
N ALA A 111 0.97 -0.11 -35.38
CA ALA A 111 -0.33 -0.23 -36.06
C ALA A 111 -1.37 0.82 -35.63
N GLY A 112 -0.96 1.91 -35.00
CA GLY A 112 -1.88 2.87 -34.40
C GLY A 112 -1.42 4.33 -34.44
N ASP A 113 -2.29 5.20 -33.92
CA ASP A 113 -2.13 6.66 -33.88
C ASP A 113 -1.00 7.13 -32.92
N TRP A 114 -0.31 6.19 -32.26
CA TRP A 114 0.72 6.44 -31.24
C TRP A 114 2.10 5.91 -31.67
N SER A 115 2.32 5.80 -33.00
CA SER A 115 3.56 5.31 -33.61
C SER A 115 4.71 6.32 -33.59
N THR A 116 4.47 7.55 -33.14
CA THR A 116 5.49 8.61 -33.10
C THR A 116 6.42 8.46 -31.89
N LEU A 117 7.71 8.22 -32.14
CA LEU A 117 8.76 8.40 -31.14
C LEU A 117 9.15 9.88 -31.08
N PHE A 118 8.99 10.52 -29.92
CA PHE A 118 9.42 11.88 -29.68
C PHE A 118 10.84 11.92 -29.12
N ILE A 119 11.66 12.86 -29.59
CA ILE A 119 13.02 13.10 -29.11
C ILE A 119 13.16 14.58 -28.75
N ASP A 120 13.05 14.89 -27.46
CA ASP A 120 13.18 16.25 -26.96
C ASP A 120 14.62 16.56 -26.58
N ALA A 121 15.17 17.65 -27.12
CA ALA A 121 16.45 18.22 -26.73
C ALA A 121 16.20 19.36 -25.72
N VAL A 122 16.66 19.21 -24.48
CA VAL A 122 16.41 20.17 -23.39
C VAL A 122 17.73 20.65 -22.80
N ASP A 123 17.87 21.97 -22.70
CA ASP A 123 18.99 22.65 -22.08
C ASP A 123 18.68 22.90 -20.59
N LEU A 124 19.48 22.28 -19.71
CA LEU A 124 19.38 22.35 -18.25
C LEU A 124 20.43 23.29 -17.62
N SER A 125 21.16 24.07 -18.42
CA SER A 125 22.19 24.99 -17.91
C SER A 125 21.62 26.12 -17.04
N GLN A 126 20.34 26.43 -17.21
CA GLN A 126 19.62 27.50 -16.50
C GLN A 126 18.71 26.94 -15.39
N ALA A 127 18.28 27.83 -14.49
CA ALA A 127 17.36 27.48 -13.40
C ALA A 127 15.99 26.97 -13.89
N HIS A 128 15.60 27.37 -15.11
CA HIS A 128 14.43 26.87 -15.81
C HIS A 128 14.89 26.09 -17.04
N PRO A 129 14.46 24.82 -17.20
CA PRO A 129 14.76 24.06 -18.40
C PRO A 129 14.26 24.77 -19.66
N ARG A 130 15.02 24.69 -20.74
CA ARG A 130 14.64 25.27 -22.04
C ARG A 130 14.60 24.19 -23.10
N LEU A 131 13.45 24.01 -23.75
CA LEU A 131 13.33 23.13 -24.91
C LEU A 131 14.10 23.76 -26.07
N VAL A 132 15.13 23.06 -26.55
CA VAL A 132 15.93 23.45 -27.71
C VAL A 132 15.23 23.03 -29.01
N GLY A 133 14.59 21.87 -29.00
CA GLY A 133 13.79 21.36 -30.12
C GLY A 133 13.22 19.97 -29.84
N THR A 134 12.27 19.56 -30.67
CA THR A 134 11.70 18.21 -30.68
C THR A 134 11.87 17.62 -32.07
N GLU A 135 12.46 16.44 -32.14
CA GLU A 135 12.48 15.61 -33.35
C GLU A 135 11.47 14.46 -33.20
N THR A 136 10.93 13.96 -34.31
CA THR A 136 10.01 12.80 -34.30
C THR A 136 10.41 11.72 -35.30
N ILE A 137 10.17 10.45 -34.96
CA ILE A 137 10.35 9.30 -35.85
C ILE A 137 9.04 8.51 -35.87
N GLU A 138 8.43 8.36 -37.04
CA GLU A 138 7.18 7.59 -37.21
C GLU A 138 7.51 6.10 -37.36
N PHE A 139 7.28 5.30 -36.32
CA PHE A 139 7.62 3.87 -36.32
C PHE A 139 6.85 3.07 -37.36
N GLU A 140 5.62 3.49 -37.70
CA GLU A 140 4.81 2.88 -38.76
C GLU A 140 5.52 2.91 -40.14
N ARG A 141 6.37 3.93 -40.38
CA ARG A 141 7.05 4.17 -41.67
C ARG A 141 8.44 3.55 -41.76
N LEU A 142 8.88 2.83 -40.72
CA LEU A 142 10.21 2.22 -40.70
C LEU A 142 10.41 1.16 -41.81
N ALA A 143 9.33 0.55 -42.30
CA ALA A 143 9.40 -0.42 -43.40
C ALA A 143 9.38 0.20 -44.81
N ASP A 144 9.01 1.47 -44.96
CA ASP A 144 8.78 2.06 -46.29
C ASP A 144 10.06 2.14 -47.12
N ARG A 145 11.18 2.48 -46.47
CA ARG A 145 12.50 2.56 -47.11
C ARG A 145 13.61 2.27 -46.09
N PRO A 146 14.27 1.09 -46.18
CA PRO A 146 15.35 0.73 -45.27
C PRO A 146 16.59 1.60 -45.50
N CYS A 147 17.34 1.88 -44.43
CA CYS A 147 18.62 2.57 -44.54
C CYS A 147 19.63 1.65 -45.23
N SER A 148 20.29 2.13 -46.29
CA SER A 148 21.29 1.36 -47.05
C SER A 148 22.64 1.18 -46.32
N GLY A 149 22.75 1.70 -45.09
CA GLY A 149 23.96 1.65 -44.28
C GLY A 149 25.00 2.72 -44.67
N LEU A 150 25.86 3.09 -43.72
CA LEU A 150 26.90 4.13 -43.89
C LEU A 150 28.16 3.66 -44.65
N THR A 151 28.07 2.67 -45.55
CA THR A 151 29.23 2.19 -46.33
C THR A 151 29.61 3.10 -47.51
N ALA A 152 28.88 4.19 -47.77
CA ALA A 152 29.29 5.20 -48.75
C ALA A 152 30.07 6.34 -48.07
N ARG A 153 31.39 6.16 -47.91
CA ARG A 153 32.28 7.32 -48.01
C ARG A 153 32.03 7.94 -49.39
N ALA A 154 31.59 9.20 -49.41
CA ALA A 154 31.31 10.04 -50.59
C ALA A 154 29.89 10.00 -51.20
N SER A 155 28.87 10.35 -50.40
CA SER A 155 27.72 11.08 -50.95
C SER A 155 27.46 12.31 -50.08
N GLU A 156 27.44 13.50 -50.69
CA GLU A 156 27.21 14.80 -50.04
C GLU A 156 25.75 14.98 -49.56
N THR A 157 24.88 13.98 -49.75
CA THR A 157 23.50 13.99 -49.27
C THR A 157 23.36 13.04 -48.09
N VAL A 158 23.11 13.58 -46.89
CA VAL A 158 22.71 12.81 -45.71
C VAL A 158 21.38 12.13 -46.02
N ASP A 159 21.32 10.79 -45.98
CA ASP A 159 20.06 10.05 -46.10
C ASP A 159 19.20 10.31 -44.86
N THR A 160 18.04 10.92 -45.07
CA THR A 160 17.09 11.34 -44.02
C THR A 160 15.87 10.43 -43.90
N THR A 161 15.91 9.23 -44.50
CA THR A 161 14.85 8.22 -44.33
C THR A 161 14.63 7.90 -42.84
N THR A 162 13.41 7.49 -42.51
CA THR A 162 13.00 7.20 -41.13
C THR A 162 13.90 6.16 -40.46
N ASP A 163 14.27 5.08 -41.18
CA ASP A 163 15.20 4.07 -40.68
C ASP A 163 16.62 4.62 -40.48
N CYS A 164 17.14 5.47 -41.39
CA CYS A 164 18.45 6.09 -41.20
C CYS A 164 18.48 7.04 -39.99
N ARG A 165 17.39 7.76 -39.72
CA ARG A 165 17.27 8.60 -38.51
C ARG A 165 17.25 7.74 -37.24
N LEU A 166 16.56 6.60 -37.25
CA LEU A 166 16.58 5.66 -36.13
C LEU A 166 17.98 5.06 -35.92
N LEU A 167 18.66 4.65 -37.00
CA LEU A 167 20.05 4.19 -36.94
C LEU A 167 20.99 5.26 -36.34
N GLN A 168 20.83 6.53 -36.71
CA GLN A 168 21.61 7.62 -36.13
C GLN A 168 21.37 7.77 -34.62
N LEU A 169 20.14 7.54 -34.13
CA LEU A 169 19.87 7.50 -32.69
C LEU A 169 20.56 6.32 -32.02
N VAL A 170 20.52 5.13 -32.63
CA VAL A 170 21.23 3.94 -32.12
C VAL A 170 22.72 4.20 -32.02
N GLU A 171 23.35 4.74 -33.06
CA GLU A 171 24.78 5.09 -33.02
C GLU A 171 25.13 6.15 -31.98
N ARG A 172 24.19 7.03 -31.66
CA ARG A 172 24.40 8.13 -30.72
C ARG A 172 24.17 7.75 -29.26
N PHE A 173 23.19 6.87 -28.99
CA PHE A 173 22.64 6.66 -27.65
C PHE A 173 22.64 5.21 -27.18
N ALA A 174 22.81 4.22 -28.06
CA ALA A 174 22.99 2.84 -27.62
C ALA A 174 24.35 2.68 -26.91
N ALA A 175 24.40 1.83 -25.89
CA ALA A 175 25.58 1.73 -25.02
C ALA A 175 26.76 0.97 -25.68
N GLU A 176 27.89 1.66 -25.90
CA GLU A 176 29.30 1.29 -25.59
C GLU A 176 30.29 2.27 -26.27
N PRO A 177 31.40 2.66 -25.61
CA PRO A 177 31.41 3.65 -24.53
C PRO A 177 30.84 5.00 -25.00
N ALA A 178 30.44 5.87 -24.07
CA ALA A 178 30.08 7.24 -24.41
C ALA A 178 31.21 7.85 -25.29
N PRO A 179 30.91 8.40 -26.49
CA PRO A 179 31.91 9.15 -27.23
C PRO A 179 32.55 10.14 -26.27
N ALA A 180 33.88 10.21 -26.25
CA ALA A 180 34.65 11.08 -25.35
C ALA A 180 33.87 12.37 -25.15
N GLN A 181 33.39 12.61 -23.91
CA GLN A 181 32.54 13.76 -23.61
C GLN A 181 33.20 14.97 -24.28
N ARG A 182 32.51 15.57 -25.26
CA ARG A 182 32.94 16.88 -25.77
C ARG A 182 33.16 17.74 -24.55
N ALA A 183 34.32 18.39 -24.47
CA ALA A 183 34.69 19.23 -23.34
C ALA A 183 33.44 20.00 -22.87
N PRO A 184 33.01 19.83 -21.61
CA PRO A 184 31.75 20.36 -21.15
C PRO A 184 31.72 21.84 -21.51
N ARG A 185 30.73 22.24 -22.31
CA ARG A 185 30.44 23.64 -22.54
C ARG A 185 29.79 24.12 -21.24
N PRO A 186 30.47 24.90 -20.40
CA PRO A 186 29.93 25.29 -19.09
C PRO A 186 28.64 26.13 -19.23
N ASP A 187 28.37 26.63 -20.43
CA ASP A 187 27.19 27.40 -20.85
C ASP A 187 26.03 26.55 -21.41
N LEU A 188 26.19 25.22 -21.58
CA LEU A 188 25.16 24.37 -22.19
C LEU A 188 25.12 22.97 -21.57
N ASP A 189 24.02 22.63 -20.89
CA ASP A 189 23.76 21.29 -20.35
C ASP A 189 22.63 20.62 -21.15
N LEU A 190 22.97 20.12 -22.34
CA LEU A 190 22.00 19.52 -23.26
C LEU A 190 21.69 18.07 -22.87
N ARG A 191 20.40 17.73 -22.72
CA ARG A 191 19.87 16.39 -22.47
C ARG A 191 18.85 16.01 -23.53
N TYR A 192 18.72 14.71 -23.77
CA TYR A 192 17.79 14.13 -24.73
C TYR A 192 16.85 13.17 -24.04
N TYR A 193 15.55 13.32 -24.28
CA TYR A 193 14.51 12.44 -23.76
C TYR A 193 13.75 11.83 -24.92
N MET A 194 13.74 10.49 -24.98
CA MET A 194 13.04 9.72 -26.00
C MET A 194 11.81 9.07 -25.38
N TYR A 195 10.64 9.20 -25.99
CA TYR A 195 9.44 8.58 -25.44
C TYR A 195 8.32 8.36 -26.46
N PHE A 196 7.47 7.36 -26.19
CA PHE A 196 6.15 7.21 -26.81
C PHE A 196 5.08 7.89 -25.95
N ASP A 197 4.05 8.44 -26.59
CA ASP A 197 2.90 9.10 -25.93
C ASP A 197 1.64 8.26 -26.23
N PHE A 198 1.32 7.37 -25.32
CA PHE A 198 0.18 6.46 -25.32
C PHE A 198 -1.13 7.21 -25.02
N PRO A 199 -2.29 6.58 -25.29
CA PRO A 199 -3.59 7.22 -25.09
C PRO A 199 -3.83 7.76 -23.67
N GLY A 200 -4.23 9.03 -23.58
CA GLY A 200 -4.73 9.66 -22.35
C GLY A 200 -3.62 10.31 -21.50
N GLU A 201 -4.00 11.28 -20.68
CA GLU A 201 -3.07 12.17 -19.96
C GLU A 201 -3.28 12.14 -18.43
N ASP A 202 -4.38 11.52 -18.01
CA ASP A 202 -4.80 11.43 -16.62
C ASP A 202 -5.64 10.18 -16.35
N PRO A 203 -5.79 9.76 -15.09
CA PRO A 203 -6.58 8.59 -14.72
C PRO A 203 -8.01 8.56 -15.27
N ALA A 204 -8.67 9.72 -15.42
CA ALA A 204 -10.03 9.77 -15.93
C ALA A 204 -10.07 9.49 -17.44
N SER A 205 -9.10 9.99 -18.19
CA SER A 205 -8.93 9.75 -19.62
C SER A 205 -8.49 8.32 -19.93
N TRP A 206 -7.57 7.74 -19.14
CA TRP A 206 -7.19 6.33 -19.26
C TRP A 206 -8.37 5.40 -19.03
N ASN A 207 -9.16 5.64 -17.97
CA ASN A 207 -10.37 4.86 -17.75
C ASN A 207 -11.36 4.96 -18.92
N ARG A 208 -11.56 6.16 -19.51
CA ARG A 208 -12.43 6.30 -20.69
C ARG A 208 -11.90 5.51 -21.90
N GLU A 209 -10.59 5.50 -22.09
CA GLU A 209 -9.96 4.85 -23.23
C GLU A 209 -9.92 3.33 -23.09
N PHE A 210 -9.45 2.82 -21.94
CA PHE A 210 -9.14 1.41 -21.73
C PHE A 210 -10.31 0.59 -21.19
N GLU A 211 -11.29 1.19 -20.51
CA GLU A 211 -12.52 0.49 -20.04
C GLU A 211 -13.65 0.55 -21.10
N GLY A 212 -13.70 1.62 -21.89
CA GLY A 212 -14.75 1.84 -22.88
C GLY A 212 -16.14 2.06 -22.26
N SER A 213 -17.20 1.54 -22.90
CA SER A 213 -18.59 1.81 -22.52
C SER A 213 -19.17 0.86 -21.46
N VAL A 214 -18.53 -0.28 -21.20
CA VAL A 214 -19.00 -1.29 -20.23
C VAL A 214 -18.13 -1.23 -18.99
N HIS A 215 -18.70 -0.80 -17.87
CA HIS A 215 -17.98 -0.71 -16.60
C HIS A 215 -17.49 -2.10 -16.14
N GLY A 216 -16.23 -2.18 -15.70
CA GLY A 216 -15.57 -3.39 -15.22
C GLY A 216 -15.04 -4.30 -16.33
N ALA A 217 -14.98 -3.84 -17.57
CA ALA A 217 -14.46 -4.60 -18.71
C ALA A 217 -13.44 -3.79 -19.51
N ILE A 218 -12.48 -4.48 -20.13
CA ILE A 218 -11.56 -3.85 -21.09
C ILE A 218 -12.32 -3.42 -22.35
N ALA A 219 -11.94 -2.31 -22.95
CA ALA A 219 -12.45 -1.86 -24.24
C ALA A 219 -12.15 -2.92 -25.31
N ARG A 220 -13.16 -3.24 -26.14
CA ARG A 220 -13.07 -4.32 -27.14
C ARG A 220 -11.91 -4.18 -28.11
N LYS A 221 -11.46 -2.96 -28.39
CA LYS A 221 -10.32 -2.69 -29.30
C LYS A 221 -8.98 -3.22 -28.79
N TYR A 222 -8.85 -3.45 -27.49
CA TYR A 222 -7.64 -4.02 -26.85
C TYR A 222 -7.74 -5.53 -26.61
N VAL A 223 -8.85 -6.17 -26.98
CA VAL A 223 -8.93 -7.64 -27.00
C VAL A 223 -7.93 -8.16 -28.04
N GLY A 224 -7.17 -9.17 -27.67
CA GLY A 224 -6.04 -9.74 -28.40
C GLY A 224 -4.71 -9.06 -28.14
N TYR A 225 -4.64 -8.01 -27.29
CA TYR A 225 -3.38 -7.34 -26.99
C TYR A 225 -2.56 -8.07 -25.92
N ALA A 226 -3.09 -9.08 -25.24
CA ALA A 226 -2.39 -9.75 -24.14
C ALA A 226 -1.00 -10.27 -24.56
N LYS A 227 0.05 -9.79 -23.89
CA LYS A 227 1.44 -10.19 -24.15
C LYS A 227 2.30 -10.13 -22.90
N THR A 228 3.17 -11.12 -22.72
CA THR A 228 4.29 -11.09 -21.78
C THR A 228 5.60 -11.28 -22.54
N PHE A 229 6.66 -10.69 -22.00
CA PHE A 229 8.00 -10.79 -22.53
C PHE A 229 8.87 -11.53 -21.52
N VAL A 230 9.63 -12.53 -21.93
CA VAL A 230 10.42 -13.37 -21.02
C VAL A 230 11.90 -13.25 -21.34
N HIS A 231 12.68 -12.87 -20.35
CA HIS A 231 14.13 -12.76 -20.44
C HIS A 231 14.78 -13.86 -19.58
N PRO A 232 15.40 -14.89 -20.19
CA PRO A 232 16.15 -15.88 -19.44
C PRO A 232 17.56 -15.36 -19.13
N PHE A 233 18.06 -15.66 -17.94
CA PHE A 233 19.47 -15.41 -17.59
C PHE A 233 20.01 -16.44 -16.60
N VAL A 234 21.33 -16.53 -16.50
CA VAL A 234 22.01 -17.36 -15.50
C VAL A 234 22.52 -16.47 -14.37
N HIS A 235 22.09 -16.74 -13.14
CA HIS A 235 22.54 -16.03 -11.95
C HIS A 235 23.66 -16.78 -11.24
N ASP A 236 24.76 -16.09 -10.95
CA ASP A 236 25.86 -16.61 -10.13
C ASP A 236 25.53 -16.48 -8.63
N VAL A 237 25.43 -17.60 -7.92
CA VAL A 237 25.09 -17.63 -6.49
C VAL A 237 26.33 -17.32 -5.65
N SER A 238 26.27 -16.24 -4.88
CA SER A 238 27.35 -15.82 -3.98
C SER A 238 27.29 -16.61 -2.66
N GLY A 239 28.28 -17.46 -2.38
CA GLY A 239 28.37 -18.19 -1.10
C GLY A 239 28.74 -19.68 -1.17
N GLY A 240 29.03 -20.23 -2.36
CA GLY A 240 29.66 -21.55 -2.46
C GLY A 240 31.07 -21.53 -1.85
N SER A 241 31.52 -22.64 -1.24
CA SER A 241 32.95 -22.83 -0.95
C SER A 241 33.76 -22.52 -2.21
N ALA A 242 34.94 -21.92 -2.06
CA ALA A 242 35.81 -21.46 -3.16
C ALA A 242 36.12 -22.51 -4.25
N GLU A 243 35.77 -23.78 -4.04
CA GLU A 243 36.02 -24.90 -4.94
C GLU A 243 34.90 -25.22 -5.95
N ALA A 244 33.71 -24.58 -5.91
CA ALA A 244 32.71 -24.76 -6.97
C ALA A 244 31.75 -23.56 -7.12
N ALA A 245 31.87 -22.84 -8.23
CA ALA A 245 30.89 -21.84 -8.64
C ALA A 245 29.49 -22.47 -8.82
N GLN A 246 28.47 -21.75 -8.35
CA GLN A 246 27.08 -22.20 -8.30
C GLN A 246 26.18 -21.26 -9.08
N HIS A 247 25.18 -21.82 -9.76
CA HIS A 247 24.39 -21.14 -10.78
C HIS A 247 22.91 -21.44 -10.63
N GLU A 248 22.07 -20.47 -11.00
CA GLU A 248 20.62 -20.62 -11.09
C GLU A 248 20.15 -20.17 -12.48
N LEU A 249 19.22 -20.94 -13.08
CA LEU A 249 18.55 -20.55 -14.31
C LEU A 249 17.27 -19.79 -13.95
N VAL A 250 17.16 -18.56 -14.44
CA VAL A 250 16.07 -17.64 -14.11
C VAL A 250 15.30 -17.29 -15.38
N LEU A 251 13.98 -17.33 -15.30
CA LEU A 251 13.07 -16.82 -16.33
C LEU A 251 12.40 -15.57 -15.77
N GLN A 252 12.78 -14.40 -16.28
CA GLN A 252 12.24 -13.12 -15.86
C GLN A 252 11.10 -12.69 -16.80
N TYR A 253 9.86 -12.70 -16.30
CA TYR A 253 8.68 -12.33 -17.09
C TYR A 253 8.34 -10.87 -16.84
N TRP A 254 8.40 -10.07 -17.89
CA TRP A 254 8.05 -8.65 -17.92
C TRP A 254 6.63 -8.43 -18.45
N PHE A 255 5.96 -7.44 -17.86
CA PHE A 255 4.57 -7.10 -18.07
C PHE A 255 4.45 -5.60 -18.38
N PHE A 256 4.02 -5.28 -19.59
CA PHE A 256 3.74 -3.90 -19.96
C PHE A 256 2.29 -3.52 -19.69
N TYR A 257 2.08 -2.44 -18.97
CA TYR A 257 0.77 -1.80 -18.83
C TYR A 257 0.83 -0.40 -19.46
N PRO A 258 -0.22 0.08 -20.13
CA PRO A 258 -0.18 1.38 -20.81
C PRO A 258 -0.28 2.59 -19.87
N TYR A 259 -0.65 2.40 -18.60
CA TYR A 259 -0.71 3.43 -17.56
C TYR A 259 -0.71 2.78 -16.18
N ASN A 260 -0.49 3.56 -15.11
CA ASN A 260 -0.72 3.25 -13.70
C ASN A 260 -1.58 4.35 -13.07
N ASP A 261 -2.71 4.00 -12.46
CA ASP A 261 -3.68 4.96 -11.92
C ASP A 261 -3.80 4.94 -10.39
N ALA A 262 -2.89 4.24 -9.71
CA ALA A 262 -2.87 4.10 -8.27
C ALA A 262 -2.22 5.30 -7.56
N GLY A 263 -1.53 5.06 -6.43
CA GLY A 263 -0.86 6.12 -5.67
C GLY A 263 0.19 6.87 -6.50
N ASN A 264 0.78 6.19 -7.47
CA ASN A 264 1.75 6.67 -8.44
C ASN A 264 1.13 6.76 -9.83
N THR A 265 0.49 7.89 -10.11
CA THR A 265 -0.14 8.09 -11.41
C THR A 265 0.90 8.39 -12.48
N HIS A 266 1.10 7.48 -13.44
CA HIS A 266 1.98 7.67 -14.60
C HIS A 266 1.52 6.91 -15.83
N GLU A 267 2.03 7.32 -16.99
CA GLU A 267 1.80 6.63 -18.24
C GLU A 267 2.84 5.55 -18.48
N GLY A 268 2.39 4.40 -18.98
CA GLY A 268 3.14 3.16 -19.09
C GLY A 268 3.65 2.59 -17.77
N ASP A 269 3.79 1.28 -17.70
CA ASP A 269 4.37 0.58 -16.55
C ASP A 269 5.05 -0.71 -17.01
N TRP A 270 6.15 -1.07 -16.35
CA TRP A 270 6.90 -2.30 -16.59
C TRP A 270 7.11 -3.01 -15.27
N GLU A 271 6.29 -4.02 -15.04
CA GLU A 271 6.37 -4.88 -13.85
C GLU A 271 6.96 -6.24 -14.24
N HIS A 272 7.50 -6.98 -13.27
CA HIS A 272 8.05 -8.30 -13.57
C HIS A 272 7.93 -9.30 -12.42
N ILE A 273 8.15 -10.57 -12.75
CA ILE A 273 8.47 -11.61 -11.77
C ILE A 273 9.70 -12.38 -12.24
N ASN A 274 10.41 -12.99 -11.30
CA ASN A 274 11.40 -14.01 -11.63
C ASN A 274 10.86 -15.40 -11.27
N VAL A 275 11.04 -16.35 -12.17
CA VAL A 275 10.79 -17.76 -11.92
C VAL A 275 12.12 -18.48 -12.00
N VAL A 276 12.63 -18.93 -10.86
CA VAL A 276 13.87 -19.70 -10.81
C VAL A 276 13.51 -21.16 -10.96
N VAL A 277 14.11 -21.82 -11.95
CA VAL A 277 13.79 -23.20 -12.29
C VAL A 277 14.99 -24.10 -12.05
N THR A 278 14.73 -25.35 -11.67
CA THR A 278 15.78 -26.35 -11.44
C THR A 278 15.30 -27.74 -11.87
N PRO A 279 16.19 -28.63 -12.36
CA PRO A 279 15.84 -30.03 -12.56
C PRO A 279 15.34 -30.63 -11.25
N ARG A 280 14.22 -31.36 -11.28
CA ARG A 280 13.59 -31.93 -10.07
C ARG A 280 14.56 -32.76 -9.21
N LYS A 281 15.45 -33.51 -9.86
CA LYS A 281 16.46 -34.35 -9.20
C LYS A 281 17.53 -33.55 -8.44
N GLN A 282 17.71 -32.28 -8.76
CA GLN A 282 18.69 -31.42 -8.11
C GLN A 282 18.26 -30.97 -6.71
N GLY A 283 16.94 -30.82 -6.49
CA GLY A 283 16.40 -30.35 -5.22
C GLY A 283 16.94 -28.97 -4.82
N ARG A 284 17.34 -28.82 -3.55
CA ARG A 284 17.67 -27.53 -2.92
C ARG A 284 19.01 -26.93 -3.31
N ALA A 285 19.96 -27.71 -3.83
CA ALA A 285 21.26 -27.16 -4.20
C ALA A 285 21.17 -26.37 -5.52
N PRO A 286 21.84 -25.21 -5.65
CA PRO A 286 22.06 -24.60 -6.95
C PRO A 286 22.81 -25.53 -7.92
N LEU A 287 22.82 -25.20 -9.21
CA LEU A 287 23.52 -25.97 -10.23
C LEU A 287 25.03 -25.70 -10.18
N THR A 288 25.86 -26.74 -10.33
CA THR A 288 27.30 -26.54 -10.54
C THR A 288 27.58 -26.10 -11.97
N THR A 289 28.77 -25.54 -12.23
CA THR A 289 29.22 -25.19 -13.59
C THR A 289 29.06 -26.35 -14.58
N ALA A 290 29.54 -27.54 -14.24
CA ALA A 290 29.47 -28.72 -15.12
C ALA A 290 28.01 -29.15 -15.41
N MET A 291 27.13 -28.99 -14.42
CA MET A 291 25.70 -29.29 -14.60
C MET A 291 25.02 -28.27 -15.51
N MET A 292 25.34 -26.97 -15.35
CA MET A 292 24.82 -25.91 -16.22
C MET A 292 25.29 -26.11 -17.67
N GLU A 293 26.57 -26.43 -17.87
CA GLU A 293 27.12 -26.75 -19.19
C GLU A 293 26.44 -27.96 -19.83
N SER A 294 26.24 -29.04 -19.09
CA SER A 294 25.53 -30.24 -19.58
C SER A 294 24.08 -29.92 -19.95
N LEU A 295 23.37 -29.18 -19.10
CA LEU A 295 22.00 -28.76 -19.31
C LEU A 295 21.85 -27.96 -20.61
N LEU A 296 22.75 -27.00 -20.82
CA LEU A 296 22.75 -26.16 -22.01
C LEU A 296 23.26 -26.93 -23.24
N ARG A 297 24.24 -27.81 -23.14
CA ARG A 297 24.70 -28.59 -24.31
C ARG A 297 23.68 -29.63 -24.77
N GLU A 298 23.02 -30.30 -23.84
CA GLU A 298 22.09 -31.41 -24.13
C GLU A 298 20.65 -30.95 -24.35
N LEU A 299 20.33 -29.69 -24.03
CA LEU A 299 18.98 -29.12 -24.14
C LEU A 299 17.93 -30.03 -23.49
N ARG A 300 18.14 -30.37 -22.22
CA ARG A 300 17.26 -31.28 -21.46
C ARG A 300 15.78 -30.91 -21.58
N GLN A 301 14.91 -31.91 -21.61
CA GLN A 301 13.48 -31.68 -21.76
C GLN A 301 12.95 -30.77 -20.64
N ALA A 302 12.10 -29.82 -21.01
CA ALA A 302 11.47 -28.90 -20.06
C ALA A 302 10.69 -29.65 -18.95
N ASP A 303 10.21 -30.87 -19.26
CA ASP A 303 9.51 -31.75 -18.32
C ASP A 303 10.30 -32.15 -17.07
N ASP A 304 11.63 -32.12 -17.15
CA ASP A 304 12.52 -32.45 -16.04
C ASP A 304 12.59 -31.33 -14.97
N PHE A 305 12.11 -30.13 -15.28
CA PHE A 305 12.23 -28.96 -14.41
C PHE A 305 10.99 -28.74 -13.53
N VAL A 306 11.24 -28.12 -12.38
CA VAL A 306 10.26 -27.61 -11.43
C VAL A 306 10.61 -26.19 -11.02
N ILE A 307 9.63 -25.47 -10.46
CA ILE A 307 9.85 -24.16 -9.84
C ILE A 307 10.67 -24.36 -8.56
N ARG A 308 11.80 -23.67 -8.47
CA ARG A 308 12.61 -23.59 -7.25
C ARG A 308 12.06 -22.51 -6.33
N ARG A 309 11.88 -21.31 -6.89
CA ARG A 309 11.25 -20.17 -6.21
C ARG A 309 10.65 -19.21 -7.23
N VAL A 310 9.69 -18.41 -6.78
CA VAL A 310 9.15 -17.28 -7.53
C VAL A 310 9.42 -16.00 -6.74
N GLU A 311 9.93 -14.99 -7.42
CA GLU A 311 10.18 -13.67 -6.86
C GLU A 311 9.15 -12.71 -7.47
N TYR A 312 8.28 -12.20 -6.62
CA TYR A 312 7.16 -11.34 -6.96
C TYR A 312 7.56 -9.90 -6.71
N TYR A 313 7.74 -9.12 -7.77
CA TYR A 313 8.09 -7.70 -7.66
C TYR A 313 6.83 -6.84 -7.70
N PHE A 314 6.76 -5.88 -6.79
CA PHE A 314 5.70 -4.87 -6.76
C PHE A 314 6.31 -3.57 -6.25
N HIS A 315 6.27 -2.54 -7.09
CA HIS A 315 6.93 -1.26 -6.80
C HIS A 315 8.43 -1.42 -6.55
N HIS A 316 8.89 -1.15 -5.33
CA HIS A 316 10.30 -1.27 -4.90
C HIS A 316 10.52 -2.48 -3.99
N TRP A 317 9.59 -3.43 -3.96
CA TRP A 317 9.61 -4.58 -3.06
C TRP A 317 9.67 -5.89 -3.85
N VAL A 318 10.31 -6.89 -3.26
CA VAL A 318 10.30 -8.26 -3.76
C VAL A 318 9.88 -9.25 -2.67
N PHE A 319 8.80 -9.99 -2.91
CA PHE A 319 8.41 -11.14 -2.09
C PHE A 319 8.98 -12.41 -2.72
N THR A 320 9.71 -13.22 -1.95
CA THR A 320 10.20 -14.53 -2.42
C THR A 320 9.35 -15.68 -1.88
N ALA A 321 8.75 -16.45 -2.79
CA ALA A 321 8.07 -17.72 -2.48
C ALA A 321 9.01 -18.89 -2.83
N ASP A 322 9.61 -19.52 -1.82
CA ASP A 322 10.45 -20.72 -1.99
C ASP A 322 9.57 -21.99 -2.03
N TYR A 323 9.70 -22.77 -3.10
CA TYR A 323 8.95 -24.02 -3.31
C TYR A 323 9.70 -25.23 -2.77
N LEU A 324 10.98 -25.10 -2.43
CA LEU A 324 11.82 -26.19 -1.95
C LEU A 324 12.08 -26.13 -0.44
N THR A 325 11.68 -25.04 0.24
CA THR A 325 11.82 -24.87 1.69
C THR A 325 10.52 -24.33 2.32
N PRO A 326 9.64 -25.20 2.86
CA PRO A 326 9.67 -26.66 2.80
C PRO A 326 9.41 -27.21 1.38
N ASP A 327 9.86 -28.44 1.09
CA ASP A 327 9.76 -29.01 -0.27
C ASP A 327 8.30 -29.35 -0.64
N VAL A 328 7.65 -28.45 -1.38
CA VAL A 328 6.24 -28.61 -1.77
C VAL A 328 6.01 -29.82 -2.66
N TYR A 329 7.05 -30.35 -3.31
CA TYR A 329 6.97 -31.51 -4.19
C TYR A 329 7.13 -32.84 -3.44
N ALA A 330 7.49 -32.79 -2.15
CA ALA A 330 7.55 -33.96 -1.30
C ALA A 330 6.15 -34.50 -1.00
N PRO A 331 6.00 -35.82 -0.76
CA PRO A 331 4.75 -36.40 -0.30
C PRO A 331 4.22 -35.66 0.94
N ARG A 332 2.89 -35.48 1.02
CA ARG A 332 2.25 -34.66 2.06
C ARG A 332 2.73 -34.94 3.48
N ALA A 333 2.83 -36.21 3.86
CA ALA A 333 3.29 -36.60 5.19
C ALA A 333 4.75 -36.21 5.47
N GLU A 334 5.61 -36.17 4.46
CA GLU A 334 7.00 -35.72 4.59
C GLU A 334 7.07 -34.20 4.72
N TRP A 335 6.29 -33.50 3.90
CA TRP A 335 6.20 -32.05 3.96
C TRP A 335 5.64 -31.55 5.30
N GLU A 336 4.60 -32.19 5.84
CA GLU A 336 4.03 -31.86 7.15
C GLU A 336 5.09 -32.04 8.26
N ARG A 337 5.89 -33.11 8.21
CA ARG A 337 7.01 -33.32 9.15
C ARG A 337 8.09 -32.26 9.01
N GLU A 338 8.39 -31.82 7.79
CA GLU A 338 9.36 -30.74 7.59
C GLU A 338 8.82 -29.41 8.12
N LEU A 339 7.57 -29.07 7.81
CA LEU A 339 6.90 -27.86 8.28
C LEU A 339 6.93 -27.74 9.81
N GLU A 340 6.73 -28.85 10.52
CA GLU A 340 6.79 -28.90 11.98
C GLU A 340 8.20 -28.62 12.54
N ARG A 341 9.25 -29.04 11.81
CA ARG A 341 10.65 -28.85 12.20
C ARG A 341 11.15 -27.44 11.88
N LEU A 342 10.57 -26.77 10.90
CA LEU A 342 10.89 -25.39 10.59
C LEU A 342 10.47 -24.47 11.74
N LYS A 343 11.42 -23.65 12.17
CA LYS A 343 11.20 -22.60 13.16
C LYS A 343 10.40 -21.48 12.49
N GLU A 344 9.28 -21.10 13.09
CA GLU A 344 8.56 -19.90 12.71
C GLU A 344 9.34 -18.69 13.26
N GLU A 345 9.93 -17.92 12.35
CA GLU A 345 10.63 -16.69 12.69
C GLU A 345 9.69 -15.49 12.64
N ARG A 346 8.58 -15.63 11.90
CA ARG A 346 7.63 -14.54 11.62
C ARG A 346 6.20 -14.99 11.86
N VAL A 347 5.40 -14.10 12.46
CA VAL A 347 3.97 -14.35 12.70
C VAL A 347 3.25 -14.71 11.39
N GLY A 348 2.67 -15.91 11.34
CA GLY A 348 1.84 -16.38 10.23
C GLY A 348 2.63 -16.97 9.05
N GLU A 349 3.94 -17.16 9.18
CA GLU A 349 4.83 -17.73 8.16
C GLU A 349 4.45 -19.17 7.78
N ARG A 350 4.03 -19.98 8.76
CA ARG A 350 3.53 -21.34 8.48
C ARG A 350 2.33 -21.36 7.56
N GLU A 351 1.48 -20.33 7.63
CA GLU A 351 0.34 -20.21 6.73
C GLU A 351 0.76 -19.78 5.32
N ILE A 352 1.80 -18.95 5.20
CA ILE A 352 2.42 -18.61 3.91
C ILE A 352 2.95 -19.89 3.25
N TRP A 353 3.72 -20.73 3.96
CA TRP A 353 4.22 -22.00 3.41
C TRP A 353 3.09 -22.94 2.95
N ARG A 354 1.99 -23.00 3.69
CA ARG A 354 0.78 -23.74 3.26
C ARG A 354 0.19 -23.16 1.99
N GLN A 355 0.13 -21.84 1.84
CA GLN A 355 -0.38 -21.18 0.64
C GLN A 355 0.51 -21.47 -0.58
N ILE A 356 1.84 -21.46 -0.41
CA ILE A 356 2.79 -21.83 -1.47
C ILE A 356 2.56 -23.29 -1.92
N ARG A 357 2.46 -24.25 -0.98
CA ARG A 357 2.13 -25.65 -1.33
C ARG A 357 0.79 -25.74 -2.07
N ARG A 358 -0.24 -25.00 -1.63
CA ARG A 358 -1.54 -24.97 -2.31
C ARG A 358 -1.50 -24.38 -3.71
N GLN A 359 -0.55 -23.49 -4.03
CA GLN A 359 -0.34 -23.01 -5.40
C GLN A 359 0.40 -24.02 -6.26
N ALA A 360 1.22 -24.88 -5.68
CA ALA A 360 1.95 -25.93 -6.40
C ALA A 360 1.03 -27.04 -6.95
N TYR A 361 -0.24 -27.07 -6.58
CA TYR A 361 -1.22 -28.06 -7.06
C TYR A 361 -2.53 -27.42 -7.52
N LEU A 362 -3.11 -27.95 -8.59
CA LEU A 362 -4.41 -27.50 -9.12
C LEU A 362 -5.60 -28.11 -8.37
N ASP A 363 -5.37 -29.16 -7.59
CA ASP A 363 -6.39 -29.89 -6.84
C ASP A 363 -5.97 -30.14 -5.37
N ASP A 364 -6.96 -30.25 -4.48
CA ASP A 364 -6.72 -30.50 -3.05
C ASP A 364 -6.19 -31.91 -2.75
N ALA A 365 -6.33 -32.84 -3.69
CA ALA A 365 -5.78 -34.19 -3.59
C ALA A 365 -4.29 -34.25 -3.99
N GLU A 366 -3.69 -33.12 -4.41
CA GLU A 366 -2.29 -33.00 -4.80
C GLU A 366 -1.89 -33.96 -5.94
N THR A 367 -2.81 -34.19 -6.88
CA THR A 367 -2.59 -35.11 -8.02
C THR A 367 -2.13 -34.39 -9.29
N GLN A 368 -2.44 -33.10 -9.41
CA GLN A 368 -2.13 -32.27 -10.58
C GLN A 368 -1.18 -31.15 -10.17
N LEU A 369 0.08 -31.27 -10.60
CA LEU A 369 1.09 -30.27 -10.31
C LEU A 369 0.86 -29.02 -11.17
N ASN A 370 0.88 -27.86 -10.51
CA ASN A 370 0.88 -26.57 -11.17
C ASN A 370 2.32 -26.10 -11.39
N GLN A 371 2.71 -25.94 -12.66
CA GLN A 371 4.00 -25.38 -13.06
C GLN A 371 3.92 -23.89 -13.41
N HIS A 372 2.76 -23.27 -13.22
CA HIS A 372 2.52 -21.87 -13.55
C HIS A 372 2.49 -21.03 -12.27
N PRO A 373 3.40 -20.06 -12.11
CA PRO A 373 3.30 -19.09 -11.04
C PRO A 373 1.94 -18.38 -11.07
N ILE A 374 1.22 -18.40 -9.96
CA ILE A 374 -0.02 -17.64 -9.81
C ILE A 374 0.35 -16.25 -9.33
N VAL A 375 -0.06 -15.23 -10.08
CA VAL A 375 0.25 -13.82 -9.80
C VAL A 375 -1.04 -13.03 -9.75
N PHE A 376 -1.32 -12.36 -8.64
CA PHE A 376 -2.43 -11.44 -8.53
C PHE A 376 -1.96 -10.05 -8.96
N ILE A 377 -2.53 -9.52 -10.04
CA ILE A 377 -2.08 -8.26 -10.63
C ILE A 377 -2.96 -7.08 -10.23
N GLY A 378 -2.31 -5.95 -9.93
CA GLY A 378 -2.94 -4.72 -9.49
C GLY A 378 -3.27 -4.70 -8.00
N GLY A 379 -4.07 -3.73 -7.56
CA GLY A 379 -4.31 -3.51 -6.15
C GLY A 379 -5.13 -2.26 -5.91
N ASP A 380 -6.15 -2.37 -5.05
CA ASP A 380 -6.97 -1.25 -4.65
C ASP A 380 -6.15 -0.36 -3.68
N ASN A 381 -5.81 0.86 -4.11
CA ASN A 381 -5.02 1.80 -3.32
C ASN A 381 -5.73 2.13 -1.99
N ARG A 382 -4.99 2.03 -0.86
CA ARG A 382 -5.42 2.40 0.50
C ARG A 382 -4.70 3.63 1.04
N GLY A 383 -4.02 4.39 0.18
CA GLY A 383 -3.21 5.54 0.57
C GLY A 383 -3.97 6.82 0.94
N LEU A 384 -3.23 7.80 1.46
CA LEU A 384 -3.76 9.15 1.78
C LEU A 384 -4.32 9.86 0.55
N GLN A 385 -3.88 9.52 -0.65
CA GLN A 385 -4.44 9.99 -1.92
C GLN A 385 -5.95 9.76 -2.01
N GLN A 386 -6.47 8.71 -1.37
CA GLN A 386 -7.91 8.45 -1.30
C GLN A 386 -8.70 9.50 -0.50
N LEU A 387 -8.04 10.37 0.28
CA LEU A 387 -8.67 11.50 0.99
C LEU A 387 -8.75 12.78 0.15
N ILE A 388 -7.71 13.02 -0.66
CA ILE A 388 -7.52 14.23 -1.46
C ILE A 388 -8.04 14.11 -2.88
N SER A 389 -8.36 12.89 -3.33
CA SER A 389 -9.08 12.70 -4.59
C SER A 389 -10.45 13.37 -4.50
N ALA A 390 -10.66 14.40 -5.32
CA ALA A 390 -11.94 15.08 -5.48
C ALA A 390 -13.01 14.18 -6.12
N SER A 391 -12.59 13.03 -6.68
CA SER A 391 -13.46 12.09 -7.36
C SER A 391 -13.92 10.98 -6.42
N THR A 392 -15.24 10.83 -6.28
CA THR A 392 -15.89 9.66 -5.68
C THR A 392 -16.04 8.49 -6.67
N SER A 393 -15.27 8.51 -7.77
CA SER A 393 -15.32 7.43 -8.76
C SER A 393 -14.66 6.17 -8.22
N THR A 394 -15.41 5.08 -8.17
CA THR A 394 -14.93 3.73 -7.83
C THR A 394 -14.01 3.13 -8.89
N ARG A 395 -13.75 3.86 -9.99
CA ARG A 395 -12.88 3.42 -11.10
C ARG A 395 -11.41 3.74 -10.88
N LEU A 396 -11.13 4.78 -10.10
CA LEU A 396 -9.78 5.33 -9.93
C LEU A 396 -9.02 4.62 -8.80
N GLY A 397 -7.74 4.35 -9.02
CA GLY A 397 -6.84 3.85 -7.99
C GLY A 397 -6.90 2.34 -7.78
N ARG A 398 -7.10 1.59 -8.88
CA ARG A 398 -7.18 0.12 -8.89
C ARG A 398 -6.11 -0.52 -9.76
N GLY A 399 -5.53 0.23 -10.71
CA GLY A 399 -4.43 -0.20 -11.57
C GLY A 399 -3.09 0.23 -10.98
N SER A 400 -2.69 -0.38 -9.87
CA SER A 400 -1.34 -0.23 -9.31
C SER A 400 -0.29 -1.12 -9.97
N HIS A 401 -0.76 -2.08 -10.77
CA HIS A 401 -0.02 -3.06 -11.58
C HIS A 401 1.03 -3.93 -10.87
N GLY A 402 1.24 -3.78 -9.56
CA GLY A 402 2.10 -4.66 -8.76
C GLY A 402 1.72 -6.15 -8.88
N SER A 403 2.75 -7.01 -8.83
CA SER A 403 2.61 -8.47 -8.95
C SER A 403 2.63 -9.16 -7.58
N TYR A 404 1.46 -9.51 -7.06
CA TYR A 404 1.31 -10.06 -5.70
C TYR A 404 1.19 -11.59 -5.69
N PRO A 405 1.77 -12.30 -4.70
CA PRO A 405 1.65 -13.76 -4.61
C PRO A 405 0.26 -14.22 -4.16
N PHE A 406 -0.39 -13.47 -3.27
CA PHE A 406 -1.64 -13.86 -2.60
C PHE A 406 -2.63 -12.68 -2.48
N PRO A 407 -3.95 -12.92 -2.38
CA PRO A 407 -4.93 -11.93 -1.95
C PRO A 407 -4.64 -11.45 -0.53
N GLY A 408 -4.70 -10.14 -0.31
CA GLY A 408 -4.21 -9.54 0.92
C GLY A 408 -4.17 -8.02 0.87
N LEU A 409 -4.14 -7.40 2.05
CA LEU A 409 -3.75 -6.00 2.20
C LEU A 409 -2.23 -5.94 2.41
N TYR A 410 -1.49 -5.51 1.40
CA TYR A 410 -0.05 -5.33 1.48
C TYR A 410 0.25 -3.92 2.00
N LYS A 411 1.02 -3.85 3.09
CA LYS A 411 1.29 -2.62 3.81
C LYS A 411 2.61 -2.01 3.39
N ASP A 412 2.61 -0.68 3.36
CA ASP A 412 3.79 0.16 3.12
C ASP A 412 4.53 -0.17 1.81
N VAL A 413 3.80 -0.65 0.81
CA VAL A 413 4.35 -1.11 -0.48
C VAL A 413 4.39 -0.03 -1.53
N GLY A 414 3.42 0.89 -1.49
CA GLY A 414 3.38 2.02 -2.39
C GLY A 414 4.12 3.25 -1.81
N PRO A 415 4.21 4.32 -2.60
CA PRO A 415 4.76 5.62 -2.21
C PRO A 415 4.21 6.10 -0.89
N GLN A 416 5.00 6.85 -0.12
CA GLN A 416 4.54 7.40 1.17
C GLN A 416 3.98 6.34 2.13
N HIS A 417 4.43 5.09 2.00
CA HIS A 417 3.95 3.96 2.79
C HIS A 417 2.45 3.67 2.61
N THR A 418 1.93 3.83 1.38
CA THR A 418 0.55 3.45 1.09
C THR A 418 0.41 1.93 1.00
N GLY A 419 -0.73 1.42 1.45
CA GLY A 419 -1.08 0.00 1.28
C GLY A 419 -1.91 -0.26 0.02
N GLU A 420 -1.92 -1.51 -0.43
CA GLU A 420 -2.71 -1.97 -1.58
C GLU A 420 -3.48 -3.23 -1.22
N LEU A 421 -4.78 -3.27 -1.56
CA LEU A 421 -5.63 -4.43 -1.32
C LEU A 421 -5.84 -5.22 -2.62
N VAL A 422 -5.40 -6.48 -2.59
CA VAL A 422 -5.79 -7.49 -3.57
C VAL A 422 -7.01 -8.24 -3.04
N SER A 423 -8.12 -8.12 -3.74
CA SER A 423 -9.44 -8.61 -3.30
C SER A 423 -10.02 -9.72 -4.17
N THR A 424 -9.32 -10.16 -5.22
CA THR A 424 -9.80 -11.29 -6.02
C THR A 424 -9.73 -12.58 -5.20
N PRO A 425 -10.78 -13.44 -5.22
CA PRO A 425 -10.77 -14.67 -4.44
C PRO A 425 -9.62 -15.59 -4.85
N TRP A 426 -8.99 -16.20 -3.85
CA TRP A 426 -7.82 -17.07 -4.00
C TRP A 426 -8.04 -18.21 -4.99
N GLU A 427 -9.16 -18.93 -4.89
CA GLU A 427 -9.37 -20.20 -5.59
C GLU A 427 -9.69 -20.06 -7.07
N VAL A 428 -9.80 -18.83 -7.59
CA VAL A 428 -10.21 -18.57 -8.98
C VAL A 428 -9.29 -19.26 -9.98
N PHE A 429 -7.99 -19.37 -9.69
CA PHE A 429 -7.03 -20.05 -10.59
C PHE A 429 -7.29 -21.57 -10.73
N ARG A 430 -7.96 -22.23 -9.77
CA ARG A 430 -8.27 -23.67 -9.84
C ARG A 430 -9.27 -24.02 -10.93
N ARG A 431 -9.99 -23.01 -11.43
CA ARG A 431 -10.93 -23.12 -12.55
C ARG A 431 -10.51 -22.19 -13.69
N ALA A 432 -9.21 -22.02 -13.87
CA ALA A 432 -8.67 -21.23 -14.96
C ALA A 432 -9.22 -21.73 -16.30
N PRO A 433 -9.54 -20.82 -17.23
CA PRO A 433 -10.01 -21.20 -18.57
C PRO A 433 -8.86 -21.84 -19.36
N ASP A 434 -9.12 -22.36 -20.55
CA ASP A 434 -8.07 -22.88 -21.45
C ASP A 434 -7.06 -21.77 -21.84
N SER A 435 -5.83 -22.16 -22.21
CA SER A 435 -4.77 -21.20 -22.54
C SER A 435 -5.10 -20.30 -23.74
N ALA A 436 -5.93 -20.78 -24.67
CA ALA A 436 -6.42 -20.04 -25.83
C ALA A 436 -7.63 -19.14 -25.52
N ALA A 437 -8.18 -19.20 -24.30
CA ALA A 437 -9.35 -18.40 -23.95
C ALA A 437 -9.05 -16.89 -23.96
N ALA A 438 -10.08 -16.10 -24.24
CA ALA A 438 -9.98 -14.65 -24.27
C ALA A 438 -9.50 -14.08 -22.91
N GLU A 439 -8.66 -13.05 -22.97
CA GLU A 439 -8.14 -12.31 -21.80
C GLU A 439 -9.21 -11.50 -21.05
N THR A 440 -10.47 -11.54 -21.49
CA THR A 440 -11.62 -11.00 -20.75
C THR A 440 -11.93 -11.80 -19.48
N ASN A 441 -11.44 -13.04 -19.36
CA ASN A 441 -11.55 -13.85 -18.14
C ASN A 441 -10.76 -13.23 -16.98
N THR A 442 -11.13 -13.58 -15.74
CA THR A 442 -10.42 -13.14 -14.53
C THR A 442 -9.00 -13.69 -14.45
N VAL A 443 -8.79 -14.90 -14.96
CA VAL A 443 -7.45 -15.51 -15.09
C VAL A 443 -7.01 -15.36 -16.54
N VAL A 444 -5.89 -14.70 -16.75
CA VAL A 444 -5.23 -14.57 -18.06
C VAL A 444 -4.03 -15.50 -18.06
N ARG A 445 -4.05 -16.43 -19.01
CA ARG A 445 -3.04 -17.48 -19.18
C ARG A 445 -2.02 -17.07 -20.23
N PHE A 446 -0.74 -17.09 -19.84
CA PHE A 446 0.40 -16.78 -20.73
C PHE A 446 1.18 -18.02 -21.17
N ASP A 447 0.72 -19.21 -20.81
CA ASP A 447 1.18 -20.49 -21.36
C ASP A 447 0.66 -20.76 -22.80
N ASN A 448 0.08 -19.74 -23.45
CA ASN A 448 -0.11 -19.72 -24.89
C ASN A 448 1.15 -19.13 -25.57
N PRO A 449 1.87 -19.89 -26.43
CA PRO A 449 3.08 -19.41 -27.11
C PRO A 449 2.91 -18.15 -27.96
N GLU A 450 1.69 -17.80 -28.40
CA GLU A 450 1.40 -16.58 -29.15
C GLU A 450 1.45 -15.32 -28.27
N ARG A 451 1.12 -15.45 -26.98
CA ARG A 451 1.13 -14.37 -25.99
C ARG A 451 2.49 -14.14 -25.35
N LEU A 452 3.50 -14.94 -25.70
CA LEU A 452 4.83 -14.88 -25.11
C LEU A 452 5.86 -14.48 -26.17
N GLU A 453 6.86 -13.69 -25.78
CA GLU A 453 8.02 -13.39 -26.62
C GLU A 453 9.30 -13.47 -25.80
N LEU A 454 10.29 -14.16 -26.36
CA LEU A 454 11.61 -14.32 -25.77
C LEU A 454 12.42 -13.04 -25.98
N LEU A 455 13.07 -12.55 -24.92
CA LEU A 455 13.95 -11.38 -24.95
C LEU A 455 15.40 -11.83 -24.74
N PRO A 456 16.30 -11.57 -25.69
CA PRO A 456 17.73 -11.74 -25.48
C PRO A 456 18.30 -10.63 -24.57
N ASP A 457 19.54 -10.80 -24.14
CA ASP A 457 20.35 -9.67 -23.67
C ASP A 457 20.49 -8.62 -24.80
N TRP A 458 20.41 -7.34 -24.45
CA TRP A 458 20.43 -6.24 -25.43
C TRP A 458 21.75 -6.20 -26.22
N GLU A 459 22.84 -6.71 -25.64
CA GLU A 459 24.15 -6.88 -26.28
C GLU A 459 24.11 -7.85 -27.47
N ARG A 460 23.17 -8.80 -27.49
CA ARG A 460 23.00 -9.76 -28.61
C ARG A 460 22.33 -9.12 -29.81
N VAL A 461 21.38 -8.22 -29.57
CA VAL A 461 20.65 -7.53 -30.64
C VAL A 461 21.35 -6.28 -31.13
N LEU A 462 22.17 -5.60 -30.32
CA LEU A 462 22.80 -4.33 -30.70
C LEU A 462 23.57 -4.40 -32.05
N PRO A 463 24.44 -5.40 -32.32
CA PRO A 463 25.12 -5.50 -33.63
C PRO A 463 24.15 -5.71 -34.80
N LEU A 464 23.06 -6.44 -34.55
CA LEU A 464 22.04 -6.75 -35.55
C LEU A 464 21.18 -5.50 -35.84
N VAL A 465 20.76 -4.77 -34.80
CA VAL A 465 20.04 -3.49 -34.89
C VAL A 465 20.84 -2.47 -35.71
N ARG A 466 22.17 -2.52 -35.71
CA ARG A 466 23.00 -1.63 -36.55
C ARG A 466 22.97 -2.01 -38.04
N THR A 467 22.90 -3.30 -38.35
CA THR A 467 23.15 -3.83 -39.70
C THR A 467 21.90 -4.25 -40.46
N ASP A 468 20.84 -4.63 -39.75
CA ASP A 468 19.61 -5.18 -40.33
C ASP A 468 18.41 -4.26 -40.00
N PRO A 469 17.81 -3.59 -40.99
CA PRO A 469 16.65 -2.70 -40.78
C PRO A 469 15.43 -3.41 -40.18
N GLY A 470 15.22 -4.69 -40.50
CA GLY A 470 14.11 -5.47 -39.94
C GLY A 470 14.30 -5.70 -38.44
N VAL A 471 15.51 -6.05 -38.03
CA VAL A 471 15.88 -6.18 -36.61
C VAL A 471 15.85 -4.82 -35.92
N ARG A 472 16.34 -3.76 -36.58
CA ARG A 472 16.32 -2.39 -36.05
C ARG A 472 14.92 -1.94 -35.67
N ARG A 473 13.96 -2.09 -36.59
CA ARG A 473 12.56 -1.77 -36.34
C ARG A 473 12.00 -2.52 -35.13
N ARG A 474 12.34 -3.81 -35.01
CA ARG A 474 11.80 -4.69 -33.97
C ARG A 474 12.42 -4.50 -32.59
N TRP A 475 13.70 -4.13 -32.52
CA TRP A 475 14.50 -4.19 -31.29
C TRP A 475 15.13 -2.88 -30.85
N ALA A 476 15.00 -1.78 -31.61
CA ALA A 476 15.56 -0.48 -31.23
C ALA A 476 15.11 -0.02 -29.83
N TRP A 477 13.89 -0.36 -29.41
CA TRP A 477 13.35 -0.03 -28.09
C TRP A 477 14.09 -0.71 -26.93
N LEU A 478 14.75 -1.86 -27.17
CA LEU A 478 15.49 -2.58 -26.14
C LEU A 478 16.90 -2.00 -25.94
N VAL A 479 17.48 -1.36 -26.97
CA VAL A 479 18.85 -0.82 -26.96
C VAL A 479 18.95 0.70 -26.82
N LEU A 480 17.80 1.39 -26.81
CA LEU A 480 17.71 2.85 -26.63
C LEU A 480 17.02 3.16 -25.30
N PRO A 481 17.36 4.28 -24.63
CA PRO A 481 16.73 4.71 -23.38
C PRO A 481 15.35 5.35 -23.64
N ILE A 482 14.44 4.61 -24.28
CA ILE A 482 13.09 5.06 -24.59
C ILE A 482 12.22 4.92 -23.35
N ARG A 483 11.48 5.99 -23.03
CA ARG A 483 10.41 5.96 -22.05
C ARG A 483 9.11 5.50 -22.70
N PHE A 484 8.44 4.57 -22.06
CA PHE A 484 7.15 4.06 -22.49
C PHE A 484 6.07 4.89 -21.82
N GLY A 485 5.78 6.05 -22.40
CA GLY A 485 4.76 6.96 -21.95
C GLY A 485 5.27 8.40 -21.81
N TYR A 486 4.35 9.38 -21.79
CA TYR A 486 4.72 10.77 -21.61
C TYR A 486 5.59 10.94 -20.35
N PRO A 487 6.71 11.69 -20.40
CA PRO A 487 7.76 11.57 -19.38
C PRO A 487 7.34 11.91 -17.96
N ALA A 488 6.32 12.74 -17.77
CA ALA A 488 5.75 12.98 -16.44
C ALA A 488 4.28 13.41 -16.54
N THR A 489 3.42 12.78 -15.74
CA THR A 489 2.01 13.17 -15.61
C THR A 489 1.74 13.80 -14.25
N ARG A 490 0.58 14.46 -14.09
CA ARG A 490 0.19 15.00 -12.79
C ARG A 490 -0.19 13.85 -11.85
N SER A 491 0.56 13.72 -10.76
CA SER A 491 0.23 12.83 -9.65
C SER A 491 0.11 13.62 -8.35
N SER A 492 -0.55 13.03 -7.35
CA SER A 492 -0.57 13.61 -6.00
C SER A 492 0.86 13.69 -5.48
N PHE A 493 1.27 14.87 -4.98
CA PHE A 493 2.60 15.12 -4.44
C PHE A 493 3.76 15.12 -5.47
N ALA A 494 3.45 15.05 -6.77
CA ALA A 494 4.46 15.20 -7.82
C ALA A 494 5.14 16.58 -7.78
N GLY A 495 6.45 16.61 -8.03
CA GLY A 495 7.20 17.87 -8.20
C GLY A 495 7.46 18.67 -6.93
N ILE A 496 7.20 18.10 -5.74
CA ILE A 496 7.59 18.70 -4.44
C ILE A 496 9.11 18.83 -4.36
N VAL A 497 9.83 17.80 -4.81
CA VAL A 497 11.29 17.80 -4.92
C VAL A 497 11.64 17.78 -6.41
N ARG A 498 12.32 18.83 -6.88
CA ARG A 498 12.79 18.89 -8.27
C ARG A 498 13.83 17.82 -8.53
N TYR A 499 13.75 17.21 -9.70
CA TYR A 499 14.64 16.17 -10.21
C TYR A 499 14.65 14.87 -9.40
N ALA A 500 13.51 14.56 -8.77
CA ALA A 500 13.32 13.32 -8.02
C ALA A 500 12.09 12.59 -8.55
N GLU A 501 12.24 11.27 -8.72
CA GLU A 501 11.10 10.40 -9.01
C GLU A 501 10.17 10.38 -7.79
N THR A 502 8.97 10.93 -7.97
CA THR A 502 7.92 10.88 -6.94
C THR A 502 6.79 9.91 -7.32
N GLY A 503 7.06 9.07 -8.31
CA GLY A 503 6.17 8.05 -8.85
C GLY A 503 5.14 8.59 -9.83
N ASN A 504 5.56 9.54 -10.67
CA ASN A 504 4.71 10.17 -11.67
C ASN A 504 5.36 10.24 -13.06
N THR A 505 6.53 9.62 -13.21
CA THR A 505 7.22 9.54 -14.49
C THR A 505 6.97 8.20 -15.14
N SER A 506 6.95 8.18 -16.47
CA SER A 506 6.83 6.95 -17.22
C SER A 506 8.03 6.03 -16.97
N VAL A 507 7.92 4.77 -17.35
CA VAL A 507 9.00 3.78 -17.19
C VAL A 507 9.92 3.76 -18.42
N VAL A 508 11.18 3.35 -18.24
CA VAL A 508 12.11 3.05 -19.35
C VAL A 508 11.99 1.59 -19.77
N ALA A 509 12.52 1.25 -20.95
CA ALA A 509 12.61 -0.13 -21.42
C ALA A 509 13.21 -1.08 -20.34
N PRO A 510 12.77 -2.35 -20.26
CA PRO A 510 13.27 -3.36 -19.33
C PRO A 510 14.80 -3.40 -19.18
N ALA A 511 15.57 -3.35 -20.27
CA ALA A 511 17.04 -3.38 -20.21
C ALA A 511 17.65 -2.21 -19.41
N TYR A 512 16.93 -1.09 -19.23
CA TYR A 512 17.35 0.08 -18.45
C TYR A 512 16.74 0.11 -17.05
N ASN A 513 15.87 -0.85 -16.71
CA ASN A 513 15.33 -1.04 -15.38
C ASN A 513 16.37 -1.77 -14.51
N SER A 514 16.51 -1.35 -13.25
CA SER A 514 17.51 -1.91 -12.34
C SER A 514 17.25 -3.37 -11.94
N GLY A 515 16.05 -3.90 -12.17
CA GLY A 515 15.69 -5.31 -12.00
C GLY A 515 16.14 -6.23 -13.15
N TRP A 516 16.54 -5.70 -14.30
CA TRP A 516 17.04 -6.51 -15.43
C TRP A 516 18.29 -7.29 -15.04
N ASN A 517 18.34 -8.59 -15.36
CA ASN A 517 19.46 -9.48 -14.99
C ASN A 517 19.74 -9.55 -13.47
N ARG A 518 18.73 -9.32 -12.62
CA ARG A 518 18.84 -9.37 -11.15
C ARG A 518 17.82 -10.34 -10.54
N VAL A 519 18.19 -10.91 -9.38
CA VAL A 519 17.33 -11.74 -8.54
C VAL A 519 17.23 -11.14 -7.14
N GLY A 520 16.11 -11.40 -6.46
CA GLY A 520 15.86 -10.97 -5.10
C GLY A 520 16.01 -9.45 -4.93
N ALA A 521 16.44 -9.05 -3.73
CA ALA A 521 16.73 -7.64 -3.45
C ALA A 521 17.99 -7.19 -4.18
N ALA A 522 17.87 -6.08 -4.89
CA ALA A 522 18.88 -5.53 -5.77
C ALA A 522 18.72 -4.00 -5.84
N ALA A 523 19.52 -3.33 -6.67
CA ALA A 523 19.35 -1.89 -6.89
C ALA A 523 17.89 -1.59 -7.30
N GLY A 524 17.21 -0.72 -6.53
CA GLY A 524 15.82 -0.35 -6.75
C GLY A 524 14.77 -1.27 -6.12
N TYR A 525 15.16 -2.43 -5.55
CA TYR A 525 14.24 -3.41 -4.97
C TYR A 525 14.72 -3.94 -3.61
N ASP A 526 13.91 -3.76 -2.57
CA ASP A 526 14.14 -4.24 -1.22
C ASP A 526 13.36 -5.54 -0.93
N SER A 527 13.88 -6.37 -0.03
CA SER A 527 13.21 -7.63 0.36
C SER A 527 11.94 -7.36 1.16
N TYR A 528 10.80 -7.84 0.67
CA TYR A 528 9.55 -7.87 1.41
C TYR A 528 9.47 -9.17 2.21
N ILE A 529 9.62 -9.07 3.52
CA ILE A 529 9.66 -10.20 4.45
C ILE A 529 8.38 -10.13 5.29
N PRO A 530 7.27 -10.76 4.87
CA PRO A 530 5.98 -10.44 5.47
C PRO A 530 5.70 -11.19 6.76
N HIS A 531 5.19 -10.45 7.73
CA HIS A 531 4.29 -10.98 8.73
C HIS A 531 2.86 -11.03 8.18
N ARG A 532 2.15 -12.13 8.42
CA ARG A 532 0.75 -12.30 8.00
C ARG A 532 -0.17 -12.20 9.21
N LEU A 533 -0.93 -11.11 9.28
CA LEU A 533 -1.89 -10.85 10.36
C LEU A 533 -3.34 -11.02 9.86
N SER A 534 -4.25 -11.32 10.79
CA SER A 534 -5.68 -11.32 10.49
C SER A 534 -6.20 -9.90 10.27
N SER A 535 -7.17 -9.73 9.37
CA SER A 535 -7.85 -8.45 9.12
C SER A 535 -8.93 -8.08 10.13
N PHE A 536 -9.17 -8.92 11.15
CA PHE A 536 -10.22 -8.66 12.15
C PHE A 536 -10.06 -7.30 12.82
N PHE A 537 -8.83 -6.86 13.08
CA PHE A 537 -8.59 -5.51 13.58
C PHE A 537 -7.60 -4.73 12.68
N PRO A 538 -8.04 -3.62 12.07
CA PRO A 538 -7.26 -2.88 11.08
C PRO A 538 -6.10 -2.12 11.73
N ALA A 539 -4.86 -2.37 11.29
CA ALA A 539 -3.55 -1.85 11.78
C ALA A 539 -3.43 -0.33 11.81
N SER A 540 -4.09 0.35 10.88
CA SER A 540 -4.13 1.81 10.84
C SER A 540 -5.50 2.31 10.33
N GLN A 541 -5.67 3.63 10.30
CA GLN A 541 -6.86 4.24 9.70
C GLN A 541 -6.98 3.90 8.21
N GLN A 542 -5.85 3.82 7.51
CA GLN A 542 -5.77 3.55 6.07
C GLN A 542 -6.35 2.19 5.68
N ASP A 543 -6.28 1.17 6.55
CA ASP A 543 -6.89 -0.15 6.31
C ASP A 543 -8.40 -0.07 6.10
N ASN A 544 -9.04 0.98 6.64
CA ASN A 544 -10.48 1.20 6.51
C ASN A 544 -10.83 2.09 5.31
N TYR A 545 -9.84 2.64 4.60
CA TYR A 545 -10.09 3.44 3.42
C TYR A 545 -10.70 2.57 2.34
N ARG A 546 -11.68 3.11 1.64
CA ARG A 546 -12.34 2.48 0.49
C ARG A 546 -11.99 3.24 -0.76
N THR A 547 -11.63 2.48 -1.78
CA THR A 547 -11.22 3.03 -3.07
C THR A 547 -12.41 3.71 -3.71
N GLY A 548 -12.23 4.96 -4.16
CA GLY A 548 -13.30 5.78 -4.74
C GLY A 548 -14.23 6.44 -3.73
N TRP A 549 -13.97 6.40 -2.42
CA TRP A 549 -14.77 7.14 -1.44
C TRP A 549 -14.36 8.61 -1.32
N GLY A 550 -13.20 9.01 -1.85
CA GLY A 550 -12.69 10.37 -1.80
C GLY A 550 -12.70 10.93 -0.37
N PHE A 551 -13.18 12.16 -0.19
CA PHE A 551 -13.32 12.80 1.12
C PHE A 551 -14.15 12.00 2.14
N LEU A 552 -15.04 11.08 1.74
CA LEU A 552 -15.78 10.24 2.68
C LEU A 552 -14.87 9.27 3.47
N ASN A 553 -13.66 8.99 2.96
CA ASN A 553 -12.62 8.30 3.72
C ASN A 553 -12.14 9.12 4.93
N LEU A 554 -12.30 10.46 4.90
CA LEU A 554 -12.01 11.33 6.05
C LEU A 554 -13.21 11.43 7.00
N THR A 555 -14.44 11.17 6.57
CA THR A 555 -15.60 11.31 7.46
C THR A 555 -15.91 10.01 8.17
N ILE A 556 -16.18 8.92 7.44
CA ILE A 556 -16.65 7.67 8.04
C ILE A 556 -15.52 6.94 8.77
N PRO A 557 -14.37 6.59 8.14
CA PRO A 557 -13.23 6.01 8.84
C PRO A 557 -12.77 6.85 10.03
N THR A 558 -12.70 8.18 9.92
CA THR A 558 -12.35 9.03 11.05
C THR A 558 -13.40 8.98 12.14
N LEU A 559 -14.70 9.05 11.84
CA LEU A 559 -15.76 8.93 12.87
C LEU A 559 -15.76 7.57 13.58
N VAL A 560 -15.48 6.47 12.86
CA VAL A 560 -15.41 5.11 13.46
C VAL A 560 -14.02 4.74 13.98
N THR A 561 -13.01 5.59 13.79
CA THR A 561 -11.67 5.41 14.37
C THR A 561 -11.36 6.45 15.43
N LEU A 562 -12.17 7.51 15.50
CA LEU A 562 -12.15 8.47 16.59
C LEU A 562 -12.91 7.85 17.77
N PRO A 563 -12.24 7.82 18.92
CA PRO A 563 -12.91 7.49 20.14
C PRO A 563 -14.04 8.48 20.47
N PRO A 564 -15.14 8.02 21.11
CA PRO A 564 -15.24 6.72 21.75
C PRO A 564 -15.95 5.66 20.87
N PHE A 565 -16.09 5.88 19.56
CA PHE A 565 -16.87 4.97 18.69
C PHE A 565 -16.07 3.80 18.13
N ASP A 566 -14.74 3.86 18.18
CA ASP A 566 -13.85 2.91 17.51
C ASP A 566 -13.86 1.50 18.09
N ILE A 567 -13.94 1.34 19.42
CA ILE A 567 -14.02 0.00 20.01
C ILE A 567 -15.42 -0.58 19.90
N VAL A 568 -16.46 0.23 20.12
CA VAL A 568 -17.84 -0.22 19.91
C VAL A 568 -18.03 -0.66 18.47
N TYR A 569 -17.58 0.15 17.50
CA TYR A 569 -17.63 -0.21 16.09
C TYR A 569 -16.82 -1.48 15.79
N ARG A 570 -15.59 -1.61 16.29
CA ARG A 570 -14.75 -2.81 16.06
C ARG A 570 -15.35 -4.06 16.71
N LEU A 571 -15.89 -3.98 17.93
CA LEU A 571 -16.53 -5.12 18.60
C LEU A 571 -17.85 -5.51 17.92
N LEU A 572 -18.66 -4.54 17.49
CA LEU A 572 -19.90 -4.80 16.75
C LEU A 572 -19.63 -5.36 15.35
N THR A 573 -18.56 -4.91 14.69
CA THR A 573 -18.18 -5.39 13.36
C THR A 573 -17.32 -6.64 13.38
N ALA A 574 -16.69 -7.00 14.49
CA ALA A 574 -15.82 -8.18 14.57
C ALA A 574 -16.55 -9.49 14.23
N PRO A 575 -17.78 -9.77 14.69
CA PRO A 575 -18.52 -10.96 14.26
C PRO A 575 -18.87 -10.94 12.76
N VAL A 576 -19.23 -9.77 12.23
CA VAL A 576 -19.56 -9.61 10.80
C VAL A 576 -18.31 -9.78 9.93
N ARG A 577 -17.17 -9.26 10.39
CA ARG A 577 -15.87 -9.50 9.79
C ARG A 577 -15.57 -10.99 9.90
N ALA A 578 -15.53 -11.59 11.09
CA ALA A 578 -15.28 -13.02 11.31
C ALA A 578 -16.13 -13.97 10.46
N ALA A 579 -17.41 -13.65 10.22
CA ALA A 579 -18.32 -14.44 9.39
C ALA A 579 -18.17 -14.17 7.87
N GLY A 580 -17.49 -13.10 7.47
CA GLY A 580 -17.29 -12.74 6.07
C GLY A 580 -16.22 -13.59 5.38
N HIS A 581 -16.59 -14.23 4.27
CA HIS A 581 -15.67 -14.99 3.41
C HIS A 581 -14.64 -14.13 2.65
N HIS A 582 -14.66 -12.80 2.81
CA HIS A 582 -13.81 -11.82 2.11
C HIS A 582 -12.78 -11.12 3.02
N ASN A 583 -12.39 -11.76 4.13
CA ASN A 583 -11.33 -11.22 4.99
C ASN A 583 -9.95 -11.51 4.40
N TYR A 584 -9.40 -10.54 3.67
CA TYR A 584 -8.04 -10.61 3.18
C TYR A 584 -7.05 -10.39 4.33
N PRO A 585 -6.06 -11.26 4.57
CA PRO A 585 -5.04 -11.03 5.59
C PRO A 585 -4.26 -9.75 5.29
N ALA A 586 -3.67 -9.16 6.32
CA ALA A 586 -2.77 -8.03 6.16
C ALA A 586 -1.32 -8.52 6.20
N PHE A 587 -0.51 -8.11 5.23
CA PHE A 587 0.90 -8.42 5.11
C PHE A 587 1.75 -7.19 5.46
N PHE A 588 2.77 -7.37 6.31
CA PHE A 588 3.67 -6.30 6.76
C PHE A 588 5.12 -6.69 6.48
N GLY A 589 5.80 -5.93 5.62
CA GLY A 589 7.18 -6.21 5.20
C GLY A 589 8.27 -5.78 6.18
N SER A 590 7.95 -5.31 7.39
CA SER A 590 8.96 -4.86 8.36
C SER A 590 9.52 -6.01 9.18
N GLU A 591 10.84 -6.00 9.42
CA GLU A 591 11.61 -6.99 10.21
C GLU A 591 11.00 -7.29 11.59
N TYR A 592 10.35 -6.29 12.17
CA TYR A 592 9.57 -6.42 13.40
C TYR A 592 8.10 -6.26 13.03
N VAL A 593 7.24 -7.16 13.50
CA VAL A 593 5.80 -6.87 13.57
C VAL A 593 5.68 -5.56 14.33
N PRO A 594 5.27 -4.48 13.67
CA PRO A 594 5.08 -3.27 14.42
C PRO A 594 3.83 -3.58 15.27
N PHE A 595 3.80 -3.04 16.49
CA PHE A 595 2.60 -2.92 17.31
C PHE A 595 2.26 -4.07 18.25
N ARG A 596 2.10 -3.61 19.50
CA ARG A 596 1.04 -4.05 20.40
C ARG A 596 -0.31 -3.67 19.80
N PHE A 597 -1.04 -4.66 19.31
CA PHE A 597 -2.30 -4.53 18.61
C PHE A 597 -3.47 -4.25 19.55
N ILE A 598 -3.48 -4.85 20.74
CA ILE A 598 -4.50 -4.60 21.76
C ILE A 598 -3.79 -4.54 23.10
N GLY A 599 -3.84 -3.38 23.76
CA GLY A 599 -3.37 -3.24 25.14
C GLY A 599 -4.53 -3.01 26.09
N VAL A 600 -4.74 -3.86 27.09
CA VAL A 600 -5.71 -3.62 28.17
C VAL A 600 -4.94 -3.08 29.37
N THR A 601 -5.20 -1.82 29.72
CA THR A 601 -4.72 -1.26 30.99
C THR A 601 -5.78 -1.50 32.05
N MET A 602 -5.41 -2.12 33.17
CA MET A 602 -6.24 -2.22 34.38
C MET A 602 -5.53 -1.46 35.49
N GLY A 603 -6.26 -0.61 36.21
CA GLY A 603 -5.64 0.14 37.29
C GLY A 603 -6.60 1.04 38.03
N VAL A 604 -6.03 1.74 39.02
CA VAL A 604 -6.74 2.68 39.88
C VAL A 604 -6.40 4.11 39.48
N SER A 605 -7.38 5.00 39.50
CA SER A 605 -7.14 6.44 39.47
C SER A 605 -7.78 7.16 40.66
N SER A 606 -7.19 8.27 41.07
CA SER A 606 -7.77 9.20 42.04
C SER A 606 -7.98 10.55 41.37
N PHE A 607 -9.07 11.24 41.70
CA PHE A 607 -9.29 12.60 41.23
C PHE A 607 -9.92 13.47 42.31
N LYS A 608 -9.63 14.78 42.27
CA LYS A 608 -10.28 15.76 43.13
C LYS A 608 -11.61 16.15 42.49
N ILE A 609 -12.72 15.96 43.21
CA ILE A 609 -14.04 16.45 42.80
C ILE A 609 -14.15 17.93 43.18
N PRO A 610 -14.48 18.85 42.25
CA PRO A 610 -14.75 20.24 42.59
C PRO A 610 -16.09 20.41 43.31
N ASP A 611 -16.17 21.39 44.20
CA ASP A 611 -17.35 21.73 45.01
C ASP A 611 -18.65 21.87 44.20
N ALA A 612 -18.53 22.32 42.93
CA ALA A 612 -19.63 22.42 41.99
C ALA A 612 -20.41 21.10 41.79
N PHE A 613 -19.80 19.93 42.04
CA PHE A 613 -20.50 18.64 41.95
C PHE A 613 -21.63 18.47 42.99
N LEU A 614 -21.64 19.27 44.06
CA LEU A 614 -22.78 19.29 45.00
C LEU A 614 -24.07 19.75 44.34
N ASN A 615 -24.01 20.52 43.24
CA ASN A 615 -25.20 20.90 42.49
C ASN A 615 -25.97 19.68 41.96
N VAL A 616 -25.31 18.52 41.82
CA VAL A 616 -25.95 17.25 41.45
C VAL A 616 -26.89 16.75 42.54
N ALA A 617 -26.66 17.08 43.82
CA ALA A 617 -27.59 16.81 44.91
C ALA A 617 -28.76 17.81 44.97
N GLY A 618 -28.79 18.82 44.09
CA GLY A 618 -29.82 19.85 44.00
C GLY A 618 -31.15 19.40 43.40
N PHE A 619 -31.29 18.13 42.99
CA PHE A 619 -32.54 17.58 42.51
C PHE A 619 -33.61 17.49 43.63
N PRO A 620 -34.90 17.71 43.35
CA PRO A 620 -35.98 17.66 44.34
C PRO A 620 -35.95 16.40 45.24
N GLU A 621 -35.57 15.26 44.68
CA GLU A 621 -35.43 13.96 45.35
C GLU A 621 -34.54 14.00 46.61
N THR A 622 -33.52 14.86 46.62
CA THR A 622 -32.57 15.03 47.75
C THR A 622 -32.60 16.44 48.33
N ALA A 623 -32.88 17.46 47.50
CA ALA A 623 -32.89 18.86 47.90
C ALA A 623 -34.12 19.24 48.73
N SER A 624 -35.32 18.73 48.42
CA SER A 624 -36.53 19.03 49.21
C SER A 624 -36.44 18.45 50.63
N PRO A 625 -36.08 17.16 50.84
CA PRO A 625 -35.86 16.61 52.18
C PRO A 625 -34.71 17.32 52.93
N PHE A 626 -33.69 17.78 52.21
CA PHE A 626 -32.59 18.53 52.81
C PHE A 626 -33.06 19.90 53.30
N LEU A 627 -33.79 20.65 52.46
CA LEU A 627 -34.35 21.96 52.82
C LEU A 627 -35.36 21.84 53.96
N GLU A 628 -36.22 20.83 53.99
CA GLU A 628 -37.12 20.57 55.12
C GLU A 628 -36.36 20.39 56.43
N LYS A 629 -35.28 19.59 56.42
CA LYS A 629 -34.44 19.35 57.60
C LYS A 629 -33.63 20.58 58.01
N VAL A 630 -33.17 21.40 57.06
CA VAL A 630 -32.48 22.66 57.35
C VAL A 630 -33.44 23.73 57.86
N LEU A 631 -34.63 23.87 57.27
CA LEU A 631 -35.68 24.80 57.73
C LEU A 631 -36.21 24.43 59.11
N ALA A 632 -36.21 23.14 59.48
CA ALA A 632 -36.49 22.70 60.84
C ALA A 632 -35.42 23.16 61.86
N LEU A 633 -34.25 23.60 61.40
CA LEU A 633 -33.13 24.04 62.24
C LEU A 633 -32.97 25.58 62.29
N VAL A 634 -33.59 26.39 61.41
CA VAL A 634 -33.29 27.85 61.31
C VAL A 634 -34.39 28.72 60.66
N PRO A 635 -34.52 30.03 61.02
CA PRO A 635 -35.29 31.02 60.25
C PRO A 635 -34.58 31.66 59.03
N ALA A 636 -33.25 31.51 58.85
CA ALA A 636 -32.53 32.00 57.67
C ALA A 636 -31.23 31.21 57.40
N PRO A 637 -30.95 30.80 56.15
CA PRO A 637 -29.73 30.06 55.80
C PRO A 637 -28.52 30.98 55.58
N ASP A 638 -27.31 30.50 55.94
CA ASP A 638 -26.03 31.13 55.61
C ASP A 638 -24.96 30.06 55.23
N SER A 639 -23.76 30.50 54.86
CA SER A 639 -22.73 29.77 54.07
C SER A 639 -22.42 28.29 54.40
N VAL A 640 -21.96 27.55 53.38
CA VAL A 640 -21.57 26.12 53.43
C VAL A 640 -20.07 25.98 53.15
N THR A 641 -19.35 25.20 53.97
CA THR A 641 -17.93 24.86 53.73
C THR A 641 -17.82 23.39 53.36
N ILE A 642 -17.03 23.05 52.33
CA ILE A 642 -17.06 21.72 51.70
C ILE A 642 -15.69 21.07 51.79
N ASP A 643 -15.63 19.84 52.31
CA ASP A 643 -14.41 19.03 52.40
C ASP A 643 -14.59 17.74 51.58
N VAL A 644 -14.00 17.73 50.39
CA VAL A 644 -14.13 16.61 49.43
C VAL A 644 -13.08 15.53 49.71
N ILE A 645 -13.53 14.29 49.93
CA ILE A 645 -12.67 13.10 49.97
C ILE A 645 -12.52 12.54 48.55
N ASN A 646 -11.31 12.13 48.18
CA ASN A 646 -11.03 11.64 46.82
C ASN A 646 -11.65 10.23 46.60
N PRO A 647 -12.44 10.01 45.53
CA PRO A 647 -12.93 8.69 45.16
C PRO A 647 -11.82 7.75 44.69
N THR A 648 -12.02 6.46 44.95
CA THR A 648 -11.33 5.36 44.27
C THR A 648 -12.03 5.06 42.95
N THR A 649 -11.26 4.82 41.89
CA THR A 649 -11.82 4.56 40.56
C THR A 649 -11.15 3.36 39.91
N ASP A 650 -11.96 2.51 39.29
CA ASP A 650 -11.48 1.40 38.47
C ASP A 650 -11.50 1.82 37.00
N ARG A 651 -10.41 1.53 36.30
CA ARG A 651 -10.22 1.93 34.91
C ARG A 651 -9.82 0.73 34.05
N VAL A 652 -10.53 0.56 32.94
CA VAL A 652 -10.12 -0.33 31.84
C VAL A 652 -9.88 0.51 30.59
N SER A 653 -8.64 0.48 30.08
CA SER A 653 -8.26 1.26 28.88
C SER A 653 -7.69 0.37 27.78
N PRO A 654 -8.53 -0.10 26.83
CA PRO A 654 -8.06 -0.66 25.57
C PRO A 654 -7.43 0.41 24.67
N ARG A 655 -6.34 0.04 23.97
CA ARG A 655 -5.62 0.96 23.08
C ARG A 655 -5.09 0.29 21.82
N TYR A 656 -4.85 1.13 20.80
CA TYR A 656 -4.54 0.73 19.43
C TYR A 656 -3.57 1.69 18.73
N GLY A 657 -2.32 1.30 18.47
CA GLY A 657 -1.35 2.14 17.73
C GLY A 657 0.09 2.17 18.29
N ARG A 658 1.04 2.84 17.60
CA ARG A 658 2.49 2.82 17.89
C ARG A 658 2.98 4.20 18.27
N ARG A 659 2.93 5.16 17.33
CA ARG A 659 3.26 6.57 17.61
C ARG A 659 2.01 7.37 17.86
N PHE A 660 1.05 7.28 16.94
CA PHE A 660 -0.32 7.69 17.16
C PHE A 660 -1.14 6.49 17.59
N THR A 661 -1.83 6.61 18.73
CA THR A 661 -2.58 5.55 19.38
C THR A 661 -3.99 6.03 19.67
N SER A 662 -5.00 5.27 19.28
CA SER A 662 -6.36 5.43 19.78
C SER A 662 -6.46 4.76 21.16
N GLU A 663 -6.92 5.47 22.18
CA GLU A 663 -7.14 4.93 23.52
C GLU A 663 -8.58 5.19 23.96
N ASN A 664 -9.31 4.12 24.26
CA ASN A 664 -10.62 4.22 24.89
C ASN A 664 -10.48 3.85 26.35
N THR A 665 -11.30 4.46 27.18
CA THR A 665 -11.27 4.26 28.62
C THR A 665 -12.70 4.18 29.12
N ILE A 666 -13.04 3.06 29.74
CA ILE A 666 -14.23 2.95 30.58
C ILE A 666 -13.74 3.11 32.02
N ARG A 667 -14.33 4.06 32.73
CA ARG A 667 -14.06 4.31 34.14
C ARG A 667 -15.36 4.22 34.93
N HIS A 668 -15.30 3.50 36.04
CA HIS A 668 -16.32 3.59 37.09
C HIS A 668 -15.67 4.21 38.34
N SER A 669 -16.34 5.21 38.90
CA SER A 669 -15.87 5.99 40.04
C SER A 669 -16.95 6.01 41.09
N ASN A 670 -16.59 5.63 42.31
CA ASN A 670 -17.47 5.74 43.47
C ASN A 670 -16.70 6.41 44.61
N GLY A 671 -17.25 7.45 45.21
CA GLY A 671 -16.67 8.02 46.42
C GLY A 671 -17.54 9.02 47.15
N ALA A 672 -17.19 9.18 48.43
CA ALA A 672 -17.89 10.03 49.37
C ALA A 672 -17.47 11.49 49.22
N VAL A 673 -18.45 12.37 49.13
CA VAL A 673 -18.34 13.82 49.25
C VAL A 673 -18.95 14.20 50.58
N ARG A 674 -18.21 14.98 51.37
CA ARG A 674 -18.69 15.54 52.62
C ARG A 674 -18.74 17.07 52.49
N ALA A 675 -19.81 17.66 52.97
CA ALA A 675 -19.94 19.09 53.12
C ALA A 675 -20.41 19.38 54.55
N ASP A 676 -19.85 20.39 55.19
CA ASP A 676 -20.31 20.85 56.49
C ASP A 676 -21.21 22.07 56.28
N VAL A 677 -22.48 21.92 56.64
CA VAL A 677 -23.45 23.03 56.62
C VAL A 677 -23.33 23.77 57.93
N THR A 678 -23.02 25.07 57.86
CA THR A 678 -23.03 25.94 59.03
C THR A 678 -24.30 26.77 59.05
N VAL A 679 -24.93 26.81 60.22
CA VAL A 679 -26.15 27.58 60.45
C VAL A 679 -25.79 28.76 61.33
N SER A 680 -26.00 29.99 60.84
CA SER A 680 -25.57 31.22 61.54
C SER A 680 -26.16 31.37 62.95
N THR A 681 -27.33 30.79 63.22
CA THR A 681 -28.01 30.87 64.52
C THR A 681 -27.79 29.66 65.43
N LEU A 682 -27.02 28.64 65.02
CA LEU A 682 -26.76 27.43 65.82
C LEU A 682 -25.25 27.15 65.91
N PRO A 683 -24.68 26.99 67.12
CA PRO A 683 -23.30 26.55 67.26
C PRO A 683 -23.17 25.08 66.85
N GLY A 684 -22.48 24.81 65.75
CA GLY A 684 -22.21 23.45 65.28
C GLY A 684 -21.97 23.36 63.77
N ARG A 685 -21.39 22.24 63.33
CA ARG A 685 -21.29 21.88 61.91
C ARG A 685 -22.19 20.68 61.66
N PHE A 686 -23.10 20.79 60.69
CA PHE A 686 -24.03 19.72 60.34
C PHE A 686 -23.51 19.00 59.08
N PRO A 687 -23.07 17.73 59.18
CA PRO A 687 -22.48 17.05 58.05
C PRO A 687 -23.53 16.62 57.03
N LEU A 688 -23.35 17.02 55.79
CA LEU A 688 -23.97 16.47 54.59
C LEU A 688 -22.98 15.48 53.95
N THR A 689 -23.32 14.20 53.95
CA THR A 689 -22.51 13.15 53.32
C THR A 689 -23.25 12.56 52.14
N LEU A 690 -22.60 12.40 51.00
CA LEU A 690 -23.19 11.82 49.80
C LEU A 690 -22.14 11.05 49.01
N ASN A 691 -22.54 10.02 48.27
CA ASN A 691 -21.65 9.25 47.40
C ASN A 691 -21.92 9.55 45.92
N ILE A 692 -20.90 9.90 45.16
CA ILE A 692 -21.01 10.10 43.71
C ILE A 692 -20.76 8.76 43.02
N ASP A 693 -21.75 8.28 42.27
CA ASP A 693 -21.66 7.13 41.37
C ASP A 693 -21.52 7.65 39.94
N MET A 694 -20.32 7.56 39.38
CA MET A 694 -19.96 8.15 38.10
C MET A 694 -19.38 7.11 37.16
N TRP A 695 -19.84 7.18 35.92
CA TRP A 695 -19.30 6.43 34.80
C TRP A 695 -18.78 7.39 33.74
N GLU A 696 -17.66 7.03 33.14
CA GLU A 696 -17.08 7.76 32.04
C GLU A 696 -16.66 6.79 30.94
N TYR A 697 -17.07 7.11 29.71
CA TYR A 697 -16.57 6.48 28.51
C TYR A 697 -15.85 7.53 27.68
N THR A 698 -14.52 7.51 27.73
CA THR A 698 -13.70 8.54 27.11
C THR A 698 -12.78 7.97 26.07
N GLY A 699 -12.54 8.79 25.07
CA GLY A 699 -11.81 8.43 23.91
C GLY A 699 -10.68 9.42 23.60
N SER A 700 -9.49 8.92 23.30
CA SER A 700 -8.27 9.76 23.20
C SER A 700 -7.42 9.41 22.00
N VAL A 701 -6.85 10.43 21.36
CA VAL A 701 -5.66 10.29 20.53
C VAL A 701 -4.44 10.48 21.43
N ARG A 702 -3.57 9.49 21.48
CA ARG A 702 -2.30 9.46 22.22
C ARG A 702 -1.14 9.53 21.25
N TYR A 703 -0.19 10.41 21.51
CA TYR A 703 1.09 10.50 20.81
C TYR A 703 2.22 10.02 21.73
N ASN A 704 2.87 8.93 21.35
CA ASN A 704 4.06 8.39 21.99
C ASN A 704 5.30 9.13 21.47
N ILE A 705 5.97 9.85 22.37
CA ILE A 705 7.19 10.61 22.07
C ILE A 705 8.31 9.63 21.70
N ALA A 706 8.42 8.52 22.44
CA ALA A 706 9.28 7.38 22.12
C ALA A 706 8.48 6.06 22.15
N THR A 707 8.93 5.06 21.39
CA THR A 707 8.23 3.77 21.19
C THR A 707 8.99 2.56 21.71
N GLY A 708 10.06 2.79 22.48
CA GLY A 708 10.91 1.76 23.09
C GLY A 708 10.28 1.10 24.32
N ALA A 709 11.13 0.55 25.21
CA ALA A 709 10.67 -0.07 26.46
C ALA A 709 10.13 0.97 27.45
N LEU A 710 10.58 2.22 27.30
CA LEU A 710 10.08 3.39 28.00
C LEU A 710 9.37 4.30 26.99
N GLN A 711 8.10 4.59 27.24
CA GLN A 711 7.22 5.32 26.32
C GLN A 711 6.59 6.52 27.02
N PRO A 712 7.24 7.70 27.00
CA PRO A 712 6.59 8.95 27.37
C PRO A 712 5.55 9.33 26.31
N PHE A 713 4.40 9.83 26.75
CA PHE A 713 3.28 10.13 25.85
C PHE A 713 2.46 11.34 26.28
N VAL A 714 1.80 11.95 25.30
CA VAL A 714 0.74 12.95 25.49
C VAL A 714 -0.56 12.41 24.89
N ARG A 715 -1.71 12.82 25.41
CA ARG A 715 -3.03 12.42 24.90
C ARG A 715 -4.05 13.54 25.00
N GLY A 716 -5.02 13.54 24.09
CA GLY A 716 -6.17 14.43 24.16
C GLY A 716 -7.38 13.80 23.48
N GLY A 717 -8.57 14.20 23.90
CA GLY A 717 -9.80 13.70 23.30
C GLY A 717 -11.06 14.13 24.03
N TYR A 718 -12.11 13.34 23.87
CA TYR A 718 -13.44 13.62 24.37
C TYR A 718 -14.21 12.35 24.74
N GLY A 719 -15.34 12.50 25.44
CA GLY A 719 -16.09 11.37 25.94
C GLY A 719 -17.45 11.71 26.52
N LEU A 720 -18.11 10.68 27.03
CA LEU A 720 -19.38 10.72 27.73
C LEU A 720 -19.15 10.46 29.21
N SER A 721 -19.55 11.41 30.05
CA SER A 721 -19.62 11.22 31.50
C SER A 721 -21.07 11.28 31.95
N TRP A 722 -21.48 10.35 32.80
CA TRP A 722 -22.78 10.35 33.46
C TRP A 722 -22.63 9.96 34.92
N TYR A 723 -23.42 10.60 35.77
CA TYR A 723 -23.30 10.44 37.21
C TYR A 723 -24.62 10.66 37.92
N ARG A 724 -24.68 10.18 39.16
CA ARG A 724 -25.75 10.44 40.12
C ARG A 724 -25.18 10.50 41.52
N VAL A 725 -25.98 11.03 42.44
CA VAL A 725 -25.72 10.93 43.87
C VAL A 725 -26.43 9.69 44.43
N THR A 726 -25.78 9.03 45.38
CA THR A 726 -26.26 7.88 46.14
C THR A 726 -25.90 8.05 47.62
N ASP A 727 -26.62 7.38 48.53
CA ASP A 727 -26.43 7.48 49.99
C ASP A 727 -26.35 8.92 50.53
N ALA A 728 -27.19 9.83 50.00
CA ALA A 728 -27.25 11.21 50.48
C ALA A 728 -27.86 11.28 51.88
N ARG A 729 -27.10 11.80 52.84
CA ARG A 729 -27.48 11.91 54.25
C ARG A 729 -27.16 13.29 54.81
N PHE A 730 -28.03 13.80 55.66
CA PHE A 730 -27.81 15.01 56.44
C PHE A 730 -27.88 14.66 57.92
N ASN A 731 -26.82 14.98 58.66
CA ASN A 731 -26.65 14.65 60.07
C ASN A 731 -26.87 13.15 60.38
N GLY A 732 -26.41 12.27 59.48
CA GLY A 732 -26.54 10.81 59.60
C GLY A 732 -27.86 10.23 59.06
N GLU A 733 -28.87 11.06 58.84
CA GLU A 733 -30.18 10.62 58.34
C GLU A 733 -30.29 10.72 56.82
N LEU A 734 -30.92 9.71 56.20
CA LEU A 734 -31.11 9.65 54.74
C LEU A 734 -32.01 10.80 54.24
N LEU A 735 -31.64 11.38 53.10
CA LEU A 735 -32.42 12.38 52.37
C LEU A 735 -33.30 11.68 51.33
N GLY A 736 -34.61 11.62 51.57
CA GLY A 736 -35.53 10.88 50.71
C GLY A 736 -35.18 9.39 50.62
N ASN A 737 -34.96 8.88 49.41
CA ASN A 737 -34.46 7.52 49.17
C ASN A 737 -32.92 7.45 49.05
N GLY A 738 -32.23 8.57 49.29
CA GLY A 738 -30.78 8.70 49.23
C GLY A 738 -30.20 8.69 47.82
N LYS A 739 -30.99 8.73 46.74
CA LYS A 739 -30.51 8.64 45.36
C LYS A 739 -31.12 9.72 44.48
N THR A 740 -30.31 10.27 43.57
CA THR A 740 -30.80 11.15 42.51
C THR A 740 -31.02 10.38 41.22
N ARG A 741 -31.81 10.95 40.30
CA ARG A 741 -31.82 10.53 38.90
C ARG A 741 -30.43 10.68 38.27
N TRP A 742 -30.20 9.93 37.19
CA TRP A 742 -28.95 10.05 36.44
C TRP A 742 -28.91 11.34 35.63
N VAL A 743 -27.76 12.01 35.66
CA VAL A 743 -27.46 13.15 34.80
C VAL A 743 -26.75 12.63 33.56
N ARG A 744 -27.27 13.00 32.37
CA ARG A 744 -26.68 12.70 31.05
C ARG A 744 -26.45 11.21 30.73
N ARG A 745 -27.18 10.30 31.36
CA ARG A 745 -27.11 8.87 31.02
C ARG A 745 -27.44 8.64 29.52
N PRO A 746 -26.59 7.93 28.76
CA PRO A 746 -26.87 7.64 27.36
C PRO A 746 -28.07 6.68 27.22
N GLY A 747 -28.90 6.90 26.19
CA GLY A 747 -30.03 6.07 25.79
C GLY A 747 -30.16 6.01 24.27
N LEU A 748 -31.13 5.26 23.72
CA LEU A 748 -31.20 4.91 22.29
C LEU A 748 -31.14 6.13 21.33
N PHE A 749 -31.63 7.31 21.77
CA PHE A 749 -31.55 8.58 21.02
C PHE A 749 -31.28 9.80 21.91
N HIS A 750 -30.72 9.59 23.11
CA HIS A 750 -30.54 10.65 24.11
C HIS A 750 -29.12 10.63 24.69
N ASN A 751 -28.53 11.81 24.88
CA ASN A 751 -27.18 11.98 25.44
C ASN A 751 -26.09 11.17 24.73
N LEU A 752 -26.18 11.04 23.41
CA LEU A 752 -25.22 10.30 22.57
C LEU A 752 -23.99 11.13 22.20
N LEU A 753 -24.08 12.47 22.26
CA LEU A 753 -22.99 13.36 21.91
C LEU A 753 -21.99 13.53 23.07
N PRO A 754 -20.67 13.59 22.79
CA PRO A 754 -19.66 13.82 23.81
C PRO A 754 -19.96 15.05 24.65
N ASN A 755 -19.71 14.93 25.95
CA ASN A 755 -20.02 15.97 26.92
C ASN A 755 -18.80 16.36 27.78
N THR A 756 -17.69 15.64 27.61
CA THR A 756 -16.44 15.80 28.35
C THR A 756 -15.27 15.89 27.38
N MET A 757 -14.37 16.84 27.60
CA MET A 757 -13.09 16.98 26.90
C MET A 757 -11.96 16.63 27.87
N HIS A 758 -10.84 16.12 27.35
CA HIS A 758 -9.66 15.89 28.18
C HIS A 758 -8.33 16.07 27.46
N ILE A 759 -7.30 16.38 28.24
CA ILE A 759 -5.91 16.45 27.81
C ILE A 759 -5.00 15.92 28.92
N GLY A 760 -3.94 15.21 28.58
CA GLY A 760 -3.05 14.62 29.56
C GLY A 760 -1.77 14.06 28.96
N GLY A 761 -1.00 13.39 29.80
CA GLY A 761 0.22 12.71 29.40
C GLY A 761 0.68 11.75 30.49
N GLY A 762 1.69 10.95 30.18
CA GLY A 762 2.18 9.95 31.11
C GLY A 762 3.41 9.23 30.63
N LEU A 763 3.79 8.22 31.40
CA LEU A 763 4.92 7.35 31.15
C LEU A 763 4.48 5.91 31.24
N GLU A 764 4.92 5.11 30.29
CA GLU A 764 4.74 3.67 30.29
C GLU A 764 6.08 2.95 30.21
N PHE A 765 6.26 1.95 31.06
CA PHE A 765 7.46 1.14 31.16
C PHE A 765 7.14 -0.34 30.93
N ILE A 766 7.94 -1.00 30.10
CA ILE A 766 7.69 -2.36 29.60
C ILE A 766 8.91 -3.22 29.93
N PRO A 767 8.94 -3.87 31.10
CA PRO A 767 10.04 -4.75 31.47
C PRO A 767 9.99 -6.12 30.79
N ILE A 768 8.80 -6.63 30.44
CA ILE A 768 8.62 -8.00 29.91
C ILE A 768 8.04 -7.92 28.49
N ARG A 769 8.70 -8.59 27.54
CA ARG A 769 8.31 -8.61 26.12
C ARG A 769 8.25 -10.02 25.55
N GLY A 770 7.25 -10.29 24.72
CA GLY A 770 7.21 -11.48 23.85
C GLY A 770 7.02 -12.83 24.53
N VAL A 771 6.55 -12.88 25.78
CA VAL A 771 6.28 -14.17 26.45
C VAL A 771 4.94 -14.69 25.93
N GLY A 772 4.99 -15.67 25.02
CA GLY A 772 3.78 -16.20 24.37
C GLY A 772 3.03 -15.17 23.51
N GLY A 773 3.75 -14.17 22.98
CA GLY A 773 3.15 -13.05 22.24
C GLY A 773 2.46 -12.01 23.14
N ILE A 774 2.76 -12.00 24.44
CA ILE A 774 2.22 -11.03 25.40
C ILE A 774 3.38 -10.22 26.00
N ASP A 775 3.20 -8.91 26.02
CA ASP A 775 4.01 -7.99 26.80
C ASP A 775 3.30 -7.53 28.07
N VAL A 776 4.07 -7.33 29.14
CA VAL A 776 3.58 -6.78 30.41
C VAL A 776 4.29 -5.46 30.71
N GLY A 777 3.52 -4.42 31.02
CA GLY A 777 4.02 -3.09 31.33
C GLY A 777 3.32 -2.42 32.52
N PHE A 778 3.92 -1.35 33.01
CA PHE A 778 3.39 -0.46 34.05
C PHE A 778 3.21 0.94 33.48
N ARG A 779 2.14 1.61 33.86
CA ARG A 779 1.79 2.93 33.36
C ARG A 779 1.41 3.86 34.49
N GLY A 780 1.98 5.07 34.47
CA GLY A 780 1.52 6.22 35.26
C GLY A 780 1.05 7.33 34.32
N ASP A 781 -0.10 7.95 34.60
CA ASP A 781 -0.60 9.07 33.82
C ASP A 781 -1.30 10.16 34.62
N PHE A 782 -1.31 11.35 34.02
CA PHE A 782 -1.93 12.56 34.52
C PHE A 782 -2.87 13.11 33.44
N THR A 783 -4.13 13.38 33.77
CA THR A 783 -5.12 13.84 32.78
C THR A 783 -6.13 14.79 33.39
N ILE A 784 -6.36 15.89 32.68
CA ILE A 784 -7.33 16.93 33.01
C ILE A 784 -8.59 16.68 32.20
N TYR A 785 -9.74 16.54 32.87
CA TYR A 785 -11.06 16.42 32.26
C TYR A 785 -11.86 17.69 32.48
N SER A 786 -12.62 18.12 31.48
CA SER A 786 -13.39 19.36 31.49
C SER A 786 -14.76 19.12 30.89
N HIS A 787 -15.82 19.51 31.60
CA HIS A 787 -17.21 19.34 31.16
C HIS A 787 -18.16 20.27 31.91
N ARG A 788 -19.37 20.47 31.39
CA ARG A 788 -20.48 21.07 32.17
C ARG A 788 -21.24 19.99 32.95
N LEU A 789 -21.96 20.33 34.02
CA LEU A 789 -22.71 19.34 34.78
C LEU A 789 -23.98 18.84 34.07
N GLY A 790 -24.55 19.61 33.15
CA GLY A 790 -25.74 19.22 32.39
C GLY A 790 -27.03 19.19 33.19
N LEU A 791 -27.09 19.94 34.28
CA LEU A 791 -28.30 20.13 35.05
C LEU A 791 -29.24 21.04 34.26
N LYS A 792 -30.52 20.66 34.16
CA LYS A 792 -31.56 21.54 33.60
C LYS A 792 -32.09 22.38 34.76
N ALA A 793 -32.28 23.68 34.54
CA ALA A 793 -32.87 24.56 35.55
C ALA A 793 -34.30 24.13 35.85
N GLU A 794 -34.49 23.36 36.92
CA GLU A 794 -35.79 22.99 37.47
C GLU A 794 -35.99 23.76 38.77
N ASN A 795 -36.68 24.91 38.75
CA ASN A 795 -37.22 25.75 39.85
C ASN A 795 -36.57 25.72 41.27
N THR A 796 -35.32 25.31 41.40
CA THR A 796 -34.60 25.11 42.65
C THR A 796 -33.28 25.86 42.53
N LEU A 797 -33.01 26.74 43.50
CA LEU A 797 -31.79 27.57 43.55
C LEU A 797 -30.49 26.74 43.61
N LEU A 798 -30.59 25.42 43.85
CA LEU A 798 -29.49 24.51 44.17
C LEU A 798 -28.98 23.70 42.96
N ALA A 799 -29.71 23.62 41.84
CA ALA A 799 -29.33 22.83 40.67
C ALA A 799 -28.84 23.71 39.51
N GLN A 800 -27.61 24.25 39.61
CA GLN A 800 -27.02 25.09 38.57
C GLN A 800 -26.07 24.32 37.65
N ASP A 801 -26.21 24.48 36.33
CA ASP A 801 -25.26 23.95 35.36
C ASP A 801 -23.94 24.73 35.42
N VAL A 802 -22.91 24.09 35.96
CA VAL A 802 -21.59 24.71 36.16
C VAL A 802 -20.53 23.98 35.33
N HIS A 803 -19.51 24.72 34.88
CA HIS A 803 -18.34 24.15 34.24
C HIS A 803 -17.39 23.57 35.29
N VAL A 804 -16.94 22.34 35.08
CA VAL A 804 -16.16 21.58 36.05
C VAL A 804 -14.93 20.95 35.40
N THR A 805 -13.79 21.21 36.03
CA THR A 805 -12.48 20.66 35.65
C THR A 805 -11.98 19.70 36.72
N ARG A 806 -11.60 18.48 36.32
CA ARG A 806 -11.15 17.40 37.20
C ARG A 806 -9.74 16.97 36.85
N LEU A 807 -8.93 16.75 37.88
CA LEU A 807 -7.55 16.29 37.75
C LEU A 807 -7.44 14.82 38.11
N HIS A 808 -7.02 13.98 37.17
CA HIS A 808 -6.86 12.55 37.37
C HIS A 808 -5.39 12.16 37.38
N VAL A 809 -5.03 11.36 38.40
CA VAL A 809 -3.75 10.63 38.46
C VAL A 809 -4.08 9.15 38.42
N GLY A 810 -3.51 8.42 37.46
CA GLY A 810 -3.77 7.01 37.27
C GLY A 810 -2.49 6.18 37.26
N ILE A 811 -2.55 5.00 37.89
CA ILE A 811 -1.50 3.98 37.80
C ILE A 811 -2.16 2.67 37.39
N GLY A 812 -1.54 1.92 36.49
CA GLY A 812 -2.07 0.64 36.05
C GLY A 812 -1.06 -0.29 35.43
N THR A 813 -1.45 -1.56 35.34
CA THR A 813 -0.72 -2.60 34.62
C THR A 813 -1.29 -2.69 33.22
N VAL A 814 -0.41 -2.87 32.24
CA VAL A 814 -0.76 -3.03 30.84
C VAL A 814 -0.39 -4.42 30.37
N LEU A 815 -1.38 -5.14 29.85
CA LEU A 815 -1.17 -6.36 29.09
C LEU A 815 -1.37 -6.03 27.61
N SER A 816 -0.45 -6.44 26.74
CA SER A 816 -0.56 -6.15 25.32
C SER A 816 -0.06 -7.27 24.42
N PHE A 817 -0.78 -7.48 23.33
CA PHE A 817 -0.49 -8.48 22.29
C PHE A 817 0.18 -7.84 21.09
#